data_AF-A0A9R1BVK3-F1
#
_entry.id   AF-A0A9R1BVK3-F1
#
_cell.length_a   1.000
_cell.length_b   1.000
_cell.length_c   1.000
_cell.angle_alpha   90.00
_cell.angle_beta   90.00
_cell.angle_gamma   90.00
#
_symmetry.space_group_name_H-M   'P 1'
#
loop_
_entity.id
_entity.type
_entity.pdbx_description
1 polymer ?
#
loop_
_entity_poly.entity_id
_entity_poly.type
_entity_poly.pdbx_seq_one_letter_code
_entity_poly.pdbx_strand_id
1 'polypeptide(L)'
;MGSLTGSSWVMSLCGSPICSDQDVASCAFKEILDASTCLNHLVATGIAALLLLVLALQLLVKIPKSRASARQLVTLSSPLHLSAVVFSGTLGLVYLGLGLWMLGSGFNQDGSAYLPHWWLVTVCQGLNLVLTSFAFSIRPRFLGAAFVRFSPVLLVLYAAFICSSSVVDIVAEKALTVKACLDVLSLPGAVLMLIYGIRHSHDEEGHIGSGNGLYKPLNTEADSEVADSDSQVTPFAKAGFFSRMSFWWLNPLMKMGYEKPLEDKDMPLLGATDRAQNQYLMFMEKLNREKQSPSHATPSFFWTIVSCHKRAILVSGFCALLKVLTLSTGPVLLKAFINVSLGKGSFKYEGFVLAVVMFVCKFCESLSQRQWYFRTRRLGLQVRSFLSAAIYKKQQKLSNAAKMKHSSGEIMNYVTVDAYRIGEFPYWFHQTWTTSVQLCIALAILYNAVGAAMLSSLVVIIITVLCNAPLAKLQHKYQSKLMEAQDVRLKAMTESLVHMKVLKLYAWEAHFKKVIEGLREVEYKWLTAFQLRRAYNSFLFWSSPVLVSAATFLTCYLLKIPLDASNVFTFVATLRLVQDPIRQIPDVIGVVIQAKVAFTRISKFLDAPELNGQARKKYYVGIDYPLAMNSCSFSWDVNPSKPTLKNINLAVKAGEKVAICGEVGSGKSTLLAAVLGEVPKTEGTIQVCGKIAYISQNAWIQTGTVQDNILFGSSMDRERYHNTLARCSLVKDLEMLPYGDCTQIGERGVNLSGGQKQRVQLARALYQNADIYLLDDPFSAVDAHTATSLFNEYVMSALSDKTVLLVTHQVDFLPVFDSILLMSDGEVIRSAPYQDLLADCEEFKDLVNAHKDTIGVSDVSNNITTRRSKEVSVKETDGIHTESVKPSPADQLIKKEERETGDAGVKPYMLYLCQNKGLLYFSFCIISHIIFVAGQISQNSWMAANVQNPHVSTLKLISVYIIIGVCTMFFLLSRSLAVVVLGIQTSRSLFSQLLNSLFRAPMSFFDSTPLGRVLSRVKILKPMGLFRFEYR
;
A
#
# COMPACT_ATOMS: atom_id res chain seq x y z
N MET A 1 57.58 29.76 26.33
CA MET A 1 58.55 29.82 25.22
C MET A 1 58.13 28.78 24.19
N GLY A 2 57.86 29.21 22.94
CA GLY A 2 57.43 28.35 21.83
C GLY A 2 56.04 28.67 21.27
N SER A 3 55.92 29.80 20.55
CA SER A 3 54.75 30.19 19.76
C SER A 3 54.70 29.42 18.44
N LEU A 4 53.62 28.67 18.22
CA LEU A 4 53.23 28.14 16.90
C LEU A 4 51.79 28.60 16.63
N THR A 5 51.66 29.85 16.20
CA THR A 5 50.42 30.34 15.58
C THR A 5 50.40 29.86 14.14
N GLY A 6 49.57 28.86 13.86
CA GLY A 6 49.20 28.50 12.49
C GLY A 6 48.40 29.65 11.90
N SER A 7 49.02 30.43 11.01
CA SER A 7 48.32 31.39 10.17
C SER A 7 47.31 30.66 9.30
N SER A 8 46.02 30.90 9.54
CA SER A 8 44.93 30.46 8.67
C SER A 8 45.16 31.00 7.25
N TRP A 9 45.04 30.13 6.24
CA TRP A 9 45.03 30.49 4.81
C TRP A 9 44.07 31.64 4.46
N VAL A 10 43.07 31.90 5.31
CA VAL A 10 42.11 33.01 5.19
C VAL A 10 42.76 34.37 5.48
N MET A 11 43.73 34.43 6.42
CA MET A 11 44.41 35.69 6.76
C MET A 11 45.36 36.17 5.65
N SER A 12 45.94 35.27 4.85
CA SER A 12 46.78 35.67 3.71
C SER A 12 45.98 36.11 2.48
N LEU A 13 44.70 35.74 2.39
CA LEU A 13 43.80 36.06 1.27
C LEU A 13 42.96 37.33 1.51
N CYS A 14 42.62 37.64 2.76
CA CYS A 14 41.67 38.69 3.10
C CYS A 14 42.30 39.95 3.73
N GLY A 15 43.61 39.97 4.02
CA GLY A 15 44.25 41.09 4.75
C GLY A 15 43.76 41.22 6.20
N SER A 16 44.43 42.07 6.99
CA SER A 16 43.99 42.39 8.36
C SER A 16 42.73 43.28 8.34
N PRO A 17 41.76 43.08 9.26
CA PRO A 17 40.58 43.92 9.34
C PRO A 17 40.96 45.39 9.61
N ILE A 18 40.30 46.32 8.93
CA ILE A 18 40.66 47.76 8.86
C ILE A 18 40.32 48.55 10.14
N CYS A 19 39.68 47.95 11.14
CA CYS A 19 39.20 48.72 12.30
C CYS A 19 40.15 48.61 13.51
N SER A 20 41.12 49.52 13.59
CA SER A 20 41.72 49.93 14.86
C SER A 20 41.00 51.18 15.39
N ASP A 21 40.33 51.04 16.53
CA ASP A 21 39.97 52.09 17.50
C ASP A 21 38.58 52.81 17.49
N GLN A 22 37.48 52.28 16.91
CA GLN A 22 36.12 52.79 17.25
C GLN A 22 35.00 51.72 17.34
N ASP A 23 33.93 52.06 18.08
CA ASP A 23 32.77 51.26 18.55
C ASP A 23 32.42 49.98 17.76
N VAL A 24 32.62 48.83 18.44
CA VAL A 24 32.44 47.45 17.97
C VAL A 24 31.03 47.15 17.43
N ALA A 25 29.99 47.81 17.95
CA ALA A 25 28.60 47.59 17.55
C ALA A 25 28.24 48.23 16.20
N SER A 26 28.87 49.35 15.84
CA SER A 26 28.75 49.91 14.50
C SER A 26 29.58 49.08 13.51
N CYS A 27 30.74 48.59 13.95
CA CYS A 27 31.67 47.80 13.15
C CYS A 27 31.11 46.44 12.72
N ALA A 28 30.42 45.70 13.60
CA ALA A 28 29.84 44.39 13.25
C ALA A 28 28.63 44.50 12.30
N PHE A 29 27.84 45.57 12.42
CA PHE A 29 26.75 45.86 11.47
C PHE A 29 27.31 46.31 10.11
N LYS A 30 28.41 47.06 10.15
CA LYS A 30 29.18 47.43 8.97
C LYS A 30 29.85 46.21 8.35
N GLU A 31 30.40 45.24 9.09
CA GLU A 31 31.03 44.05 8.50
C GLU A 31 30.04 43.06 7.86
N ILE A 32 28.81 42.95 8.38
CA ILE A 32 27.77 42.08 7.80
C ILE A 32 27.20 42.70 6.51
N LEU A 33 27.14 44.03 6.43
CA LEU A 33 26.48 44.76 5.33
C LEU A 33 27.42 45.54 4.39
N ASP A 34 28.68 45.77 4.76
CA ASP A 34 29.73 46.29 3.86
C ASP A 34 30.02 45.17 2.85
N ALA A 35 29.73 45.46 1.58
CA ALA A 35 30.05 44.61 0.45
C ALA A 35 31.55 44.57 0.13
N SER A 36 32.40 45.18 0.96
CA SER A 36 33.86 45.10 0.89
C SER A 36 34.45 43.92 1.69
N THR A 37 33.65 43.20 2.49
CA THR A 37 34.15 42.07 3.28
C THR A 37 34.42 40.83 2.43
N CYS A 38 35.62 40.28 2.60
CA CYS A 38 36.10 39.06 1.93
C CYS A 38 35.13 37.88 2.06
N LEU A 39 34.38 37.78 3.17
CA LEU A 39 33.41 36.72 3.44
C LEU A 39 32.17 36.81 2.54
N ASN A 40 31.60 38.00 2.38
CA ASN A 40 30.46 38.23 1.48
C ASN A 40 30.86 37.96 0.02
N HIS A 41 32.09 38.33 -0.35
CA HIS A 41 32.68 38.00 -1.64
C HIS A 41 32.91 36.49 -1.84
N LEU A 42 33.29 35.74 -0.80
CA LEU A 42 33.45 34.29 -0.84
C LEU A 42 32.10 33.55 -0.93
N VAL A 43 31.08 34.06 -0.24
CA VAL A 43 29.70 33.52 -0.32
C VAL A 43 29.10 33.82 -1.69
N ALA A 44 29.25 35.05 -2.19
CA ALA A 44 28.77 35.44 -3.51
C ALA A 44 29.45 34.64 -4.63
N THR A 45 30.77 34.40 -4.53
CA THR A 45 31.50 33.53 -5.47
C THR A 45 31.12 32.06 -5.34
N GLY A 46 30.86 31.56 -4.13
CA GLY A 46 30.38 30.18 -3.92
C GLY A 46 29.00 29.93 -4.53
N ILE A 47 28.05 30.86 -4.36
CA ILE A 47 26.72 30.79 -4.98
C ILE A 47 26.83 30.91 -6.50
N ALA A 48 27.66 31.84 -6.99
CA ALA A 48 27.95 32.01 -8.41
C ALA A 48 28.58 30.76 -9.05
N ALA A 49 29.51 30.10 -8.37
CA ALA A 49 30.16 28.88 -8.86
C ALA A 49 29.19 27.70 -8.89
N LEU A 50 28.30 27.58 -7.91
CA LEU A 50 27.27 26.54 -7.87
C LEU A 50 26.23 26.73 -8.99
N LEU A 51 25.82 27.97 -9.25
CA LEU A 51 24.97 28.32 -10.39
C LEU A 51 25.64 27.97 -11.73
N LEU A 52 26.91 28.33 -11.92
CA LEU A 52 27.71 27.96 -13.10
C LEU A 52 27.83 26.44 -13.27
N LEU A 53 28.08 25.70 -12.19
CA LEU A 53 28.20 24.24 -12.22
C LEU A 53 26.88 23.59 -12.65
N VAL A 54 25.76 24.04 -12.08
CA VAL A 54 24.42 23.54 -12.44
C VAL A 54 24.10 23.84 -13.90
N LEU A 55 24.40 25.05 -14.37
CA LEU A 55 24.21 25.46 -15.76
C LEU A 55 25.08 24.64 -16.72
N ALA A 56 26.36 24.45 -16.40
CA ALA A 56 27.31 23.68 -17.18
C ALA A 56 26.93 22.19 -17.26
N LEU A 57 26.54 21.57 -16.14
CA LEU A 57 26.07 20.19 -16.09
C LEU A 57 24.80 20.00 -16.95
N GLN A 58 23.86 20.95 -16.90
CA GLN A 58 22.65 20.88 -17.71
C GLN A 58 22.94 21.03 -19.21
N LEU A 59 23.87 21.91 -19.59
CA LEU A 59 24.32 22.05 -20.98
C LEU A 59 25.07 20.82 -21.48
N LEU A 60 25.95 20.21 -20.65
CA LEU A 60 26.74 19.02 -20.99
C LEU A 60 25.88 17.75 -21.14
N VAL A 61 24.86 17.57 -20.29
CA VAL A 61 24.00 16.37 -20.32
C VAL A 61 23.11 16.33 -21.58
N LYS A 62 22.95 17.45 -22.29
CA LYS A 62 21.97 17.58 -23.39
C LYS A 62 22.54 18.07 -24.72
N ILE A 63 23.86 18.01 -24.95
CA ILE A 63 24.43 18.36 -26.26
C ILE A 63 23.86 17.39 -27.33
N PRO A 64 23.19 17.89 -28.39
CA PRO A 64 22.61 17.03 -29.41
C PRO A 64 23.71 16.41 -30.28
N LYS A 65 23.57 15.11 -30.59
CA LYS A 65 24.53 14.33 -31.40
C LYS A 65 24.49 14.62 -32.92
N SER A 66 23.65 15.55 -33.41
CA SER A 66 23.47 15.79 -34.85
C SER A 66 23.57 17.28 -35.25
N ARG A 67 24.36 17.56 -36.32
CA ARG A 67 24.60 18.90 -36.88
C ARG A 67 23.34 19.59 -37.44
N ALA A 68 22.31 18.84 -37.85
CA ALA A 68 21.08 19.40 -38.42
C ALA A 68 20.19 20.09 -37.35
N SER A 69 20.33 19.71 -36.08
CA SER A 69 19.57 20.30 -34.96
C SER A 69 20.13 21.64 -34.44
N ALA A 70 21.37 21.99 -34.81
CA ALA A 70 22.04 23.18 -34.31
C ALA A 70 21.52 24.49 -34.92
N ARG A 71 21.01 24.49 -36.17
CA ARG A 71 20.46 25.69 -36.82
C ARG A 71 19.07 26.11 -36.30
N GLN A 72 18.34 25.23 -35.60
CA GLN A 72 17.05 25.54 -34.97
C GLN A 72 17.18 25.91 -33.47
N LEU A 73 18.41 26.02 -32.96
CA LEU A 73 18.68 26.13 -31.51
C LEU A 73 18.35 27.54 -30.95
N VAL A 74 18.43 28.58 -31.79
CA VAL A 74 18.24 29.98 -31.40
C VAL A 74 17.06 30.55 -32.21
N THR A 75 15.87 30.52 -31.61
CA THR A 75 14.70 31.26 -32.12
C THR A 75 14.09 31.98 -30.93
N LEU A 76 14.20 33.31 -30.88
CA LEU A 76 13.59 34.12 -29.83
C LEU A 76 12.12 34.35 -30.19
N SER A 77 11.22 33.89 -29.32
CA SER A 77 9.80 33.75 -29.62
C SER A 77 8.96 34.98 -29.26
N SER A 78 9.50 35.94 -28.49
CA SER A 78 8.78 37.14 -28.09
C SER A 78 9.71 38.35 -27.90
N PRO A 79 9.22 39.59 -28.09
CA PRO A 79 10.02 40.80 -27.86
C PRO A 79 10.46 40.94 -26.39
N LEU A 80 9.65 40.45 -25.44
CA LEU A 80 10.00 40.41 -24.00
C LEU A 80 11.15 39.44 -23.70
N HIS A 81 11.17 38.29 -24.40
CA HIS A 81 12.26 37.31 -24.30
C HIS A 81 13.56 37.87 -24.87
N LEU A 82 13.48 38.55 -26.02
CA LEU A 82 14.62 39.24 -26.63
C LEU A 82 15.15 40.35 -25.72
N SER A 83 14.29 41.20 -25.16
CA SER A 83 14.73 42.27 -24.27
C SER A 83 15.37 41.73 -22.99
N ALA A 84 14.82 40.67 -22.38
CA ALA A 84 15.35 40.09 -21.15
C ALA A 84 16.74 39.43 -21.36
N VAL A 85 16.88 38.68 -22.46
CA VAL A 85 18.13 38.01 -22.85
C VAL A 85 19.20 39.02 -23.22
N VAL A 86 18.88 40.02 -24.06
CA VAL A 86 19.83 41.05 -24.49
C VAL A 86 20.24 41.94 -23.33
N PHE A 87 19.31 42.37 -22.48
CA PHE A 87 19.62 43.19 -21.29
C PHE A 87 20.53 42.44 -20.31
N SER A 88 20.21 41.18 -19.98
CA SER A 88 21.03 40.40 -19.05
C SER A 88 22.39 40.01 -19.64
N GLY A 89 22.45 39.74 -20.95
CA GLY A 89 23.69 39.41 -21.65
C GLY A 89 24.63 40.62 -21.79
N THR A 90 24.09 41.78 -22.16
CA THR A 90 24.86 43.04 -22.25
C THR A 90 25.38 43.47 -20.88
N LEU A 91 24.54 43.40 -19.84
CA LEU A 91 24.97 43.67 -18.46
C LEU A 91 26.09 42.71 -18.02
N GLY A 92 25.98 41.42 -18.34
CA GLY A 92 27.02 40.43 -18.07
C GLY A 92 28.36 40.72 -18.77
N LEU A 93 28.34 41.21 -20.01
CA LEU A 93 29.54 41.63 -20.74
C LEU A 93 30.20 42.87 -20.11
N VAL A 94 29.41 43.83 -19.62
CA VAL A 94 29.93 45.00 -18.91
C VAL A 94 30.60 44.60 -17.59
N TYR A 95 30.03 43.64 -16.85
CA TYR A 95 30.69 43.05 -15.66
C TYR A 95 32.01 42.36 -15.99
N LEU A 96 32.07 41.61 -17.10
CA LEU A 96 33.32 40.97 -17.56
C LEU A 96 34.37 42.01 -17.94
N GLY A 97 33.98 43.07 -18.65
CA GLY A 97 34.86 44.18 -19.01
C GLY A 97 35.42 44.89 -17.77
N LEU A 98 34.57 45.17 -16.78
CA LEU A 98 34.97 45.77 -15.50
C LEU A 98 35.94 44.85 -14.72
N GLY A 99 35.62 43.55 -14.64
CA GLY A 99 36.47 42.57 -13.95
C GLY A 99 37.84 42.38 -14.61
N LEU A 100 37.89 42.37 -15.95
CA LEU A 100 39.14 42.31 -16.72
C LEU A 100 39.94 43.62 -16.61
N TRP A 101 39.27 44.77 -16.56
CA TRP A 101 39.92 46.06 -16.29
C TRP A 101 40.55 46.08 -14.90
N MET A 102 39.83 45.64 -13.87
CA MET A 102 40.34 45.52 -12.49
C MET A 102 41.54 44.57 -12.40
N LEU A 103 41.51 43.46 -13.16
CA LEU A 103 42.63 42.53 -13.28
C LEU A 103 43.85 43.20 -13.95
N GLY A 104 43.64 43.96 -15.03
CA GLY A 104 44.71 44.63 -15.78
C GLY A 104 45.33 45.82 -15.04
N SER A 105 44.55 46.59 -14.30
CA SER A 105 45.06 47.70 -13.48
C SER A 105 45.83 47.23 -12.24
N GLY A 106 45.50 46.05 -11.72
CA GLY A 106 46.19 45.45 -10.56
C GLY A 106 47.62 45.00 -10.84
N PHE A 107 48.03 44.88 -12.11
CA PHE A 107 49.40 44.53 -12.49
C PHE A 107 50.32 45.74 -12.71
N ASN A 108 49.80 46.96 -12.83
CA ASN A 108 50.56 48.15 -13.25
C ASN A 108 50.79 49.23 -12.18
N GLN A 109 50.26 49.09 -10.96
CA GLN A 109 50.47 50.04 -9.86
C GLN A 109 50.83 49.33 -8.55
N ASP A 110 51.75 49.91 -7.80
CA ASP A 110 52.26 49.42 -6.52
C ASP A 110 51.14 49.08 -5.52
N GLY A 111 50.80 47.79 -5.45
CA GLY A 111 50.57 47.03 -4.22
C GLY A 111 49.43 47.39 -3.27
N SER A 112 48.57 48.39 -3.52
CA SER A 112 47.63 48.86 -2.46
C SER A 112 46.18 49.18 -2.86
N ALA A 113 45.75 49.08 -4.11
CA ALA A 113 44.41 49.55 -4.47
C ALA A 113 43.29 48.50 -4.57
N TYR A 114 43.55 47.21 -4.83
CA TYR A 114 42.48 46.20 -4.97
C TYR A 114 42.89 44.81 -4.47
N LEU A 115 42.16 44.26 -3.48
CA LEU A 115 42.38 42.89 -3.01
C LEU A 115 41.96 41.84 -4.08
N PRO A 116 42.64 40.67 -4.16
CA PRO A 116 42.42 39.65 -5.21
C PRO A 116 40.99 39.11 -5.35
N HIS A 117 40.14 39.27 -4.34
CA HIS A 117 38.78 38.75 -4.36
C HIS A 117 37.80 39.64 -5.15
N TRP A 118 38.07 40.93 -5.33
CA TRP A 118 37.15 41.89 -5.98
C TRP A 118 36.96 41.64 -7.49
N TRP A 119 38.04 41.44 -8.22
CA TRP A 119 37.98 41.14 -9.66
C TRP A 119 37.39 39.74 -9.90
N LEU A 120 37.65 38.78 -9.02
CA LEU A 120 37.15 37.41 -9.18
C LEU A 120 35.62 37.36 -9.06
N VAL A 121 35.05 38.08 -8.10
CA VAL A 121 33.60 38.14 -7.89
C VAL A 121 32.91 38.79 -9.09
N THR A 122 33.45 39.91 -9.58
CA THR A 122 32.88 40.64 -10.73
C THR A 122 32.97 39.82 -12.03
N VAL A 123 34.07 39.08 -12.25
CA VAL A 123 34.19 38.14 -13.37
C VAL A 123 33.21 36.96 -13.25
N CYS A 124 33.09 36.35 -12.07
CA CYS A 124 32.14 35.25 -11.83
C CYS A 124 30.68 35.67 -12.03
N GLN A 125 30.33 36.90 -11.64
CA GLN A 125 29.01 37.48 -11.82
C GLN A 125 28.72 37.75 -13.30
N GLY A 126 29.68 38.33 -14.03
CA GLY A 126 29.60 38.52 -15.48
C GLY A 126 29.42 37.20 -16.23
N LEU A 127 30.21 36.18 -15.90
CA LEU A 127 30.10 34.82 -16.49
C LEU A 127 28.71 34.22 -16.26
N ASN A 128 28.15 34.33 -15.05
CA ASN A 128 26.82 33.81 -14.73
C ASN A 128 25.71 34.45 -15.56
N LEU A 129 25.72 35.79 -15.68
CA LEU A 129 24.72 36.52 -16.44
C LEU A 129 24.78 36.19 -17.94
N VAL A 130 25.99 36.10 -18.51
CA VAL A 130 26.20 35.69 -19.91
C VAL A 130 25.74 34.26 -20.14
N LEU A 131 26.12 33.31 -19.27
CA LEU A 131 25.76 31.90 -19.43
C LEU A 131 24.26 31.67 -19.24
N THR A 132 23.63 32.40 -18.33
CA THR A 132 22.18 32.34 -18.12
C THR A 132 21.43 32.95 -19.30
N SER A 133 21.89 34.08 -19.84
CA SER A 133 21.34 34.67 -21.06
C SER A 133 21.47 33.70 -22.25
N PHE A 134 22.61 33.01 -22.39
CA PHE A 134 22.82 31.99 -23.40
C PHE A 134 21.92 30.77 -23.21
N ALA A 135 21.77 30.27 -21.98
CA ALA A 135 20.88 29.14 -21.65
C ALA A 135 19.41 29.46 -21.98
N PHE A 136 18.95 30.69 -21.74
CA PHE A 136 17.60 31.13 -22.09
C PHE A 136 17.42 31.46 -23.58
N SER A 137 18.52 31.71 -24.31
CA SER A 137 18.51 31.84 -25.77
C SER A 137 18.32 30.49 -26.47
N ILE A 138 18.75 29.40 -25.83
CA ILE A 138 18.51 28.03 -26.28
C ILE A 138 17.06 27.64 -25.95
N ARG A 139 16.34 27.10 -26.95
CA ARG A 139 14.90 26.81 -26.86
C ARG A 139 14.53 26.07 -25.54
N PRO A 140 13.57 26.59 -24.73
CA PRO A 140 13.12 26.02 -23.44
C PRO A 140 12.82 24.51 -23.44
N ARG A 141 12.36 23.98 -24.58
CA ARG A 141 12.10 22.55 -24.79
C ARG A 141 13.33 21.67 -24.56
N PHE A 142 14.54 22.17 -24.77
CA PHE A 142 15.76 21.40 -24.54
C PHE A 142 16.13 21.33 -23.06
N LEU A 143 16.08 22.44 -22.32
CA LEU A 143 16.48 22.47 -20.90
C LEU A 143 15.39 21.89 -19.98
N GLY A 144 14.13 21.88 -20.43
CA GLY A 144 12.99 21.29 -19.76
C GLY A 144 12.25 22.28 -18.85
N ALA A 145 10.92 22.17 -18.78
CA ALA A 145 10.05 23.14 -18.11
C ALA A 145 10.41 23.39 -16.63
N ALA A 146 10.99 22.41 -15.93
CA ALA A 146 11.44 22.59 -14.55
C ALA A 146 12.62 23.57 -14.46
N PHE A 147 13.60 23.49 -15.36
CA PHE A 147 14.77 24.35 -15.35
C PHE A 147 14.39 25.82 -15.61
N VAL A 148 13.51 26.05 -16.59
CA VAL A 148 13.00 27.39 -16.94
C VAL A 148 12.16 28.01 -15.82
N ARG A 149 11.54 27.19 -14.96
CA ARG A 149 10.80 27.64 -13.77
C ARG A 149 11.72 27.96 -12.58
N PHE A 150 12.75 27.15 -12.33
CA PHE A 150 13.58 27.30 -11.13
C PHE A 150 14.77 28.26 -11.30
N SER A 151 15.38 28.31 -12.49
CA SER A 151 16.60 29.11 -12.74
C SER A 151 16.39 30.63 -12.56
N PRO A 152 15.28 31.25 -13.03
CA PRO A 152 15.05 32.68 -12.83
C PRO A 152 14.79 33.05 -11.37
N VAL A 153 14.11 32.17 -10.62
CA VAL A 153 13.84 32.39 -9.19
C VAL A 153 15.14 32.46 -8.40
N LEU A 154 16.07 31.54 -8.66
CA LEU A 154 17.37 31.53 -8.02
C LEU A 154 18.23 32.74 -8.43
N LEU A 155 18.15 33.17 -9.69
CA LEU A 155 18.82 34.36 -10.19
C LEU A 155 18.29 35.65 -9.54
N VAL A 156 16.97 35.76 -9.32
CA VAL A 156 16.36 36.91 -8.64
C VAL A 156 16.79 36.99 -7.17
N LEU A 157 16.84 35.85 -6.47
CA LEU A 157 17.32 35.81 -5.08
C LEU A 157 18.80 36.23 -4.99
N TYR A 158 19.63 35.81 -5.94
CA TYR A 158 21.03 36.20 -6.02
C TYR A 158 21.21 37.70 -6.36
N ALA A 159 20.49 38.21 -7.35
CA ALA A 159 20.52 39.63 -7.72
C ALA A 159 19.96 40.55 -6.62
N ALA A 160 18.94 40.11 -5.89
CA ALA A 160 18.40 40.84 -4.74
C ALA A 160 19.40 40.94 -3.59
N PHE A 161 20.13 39.86 -3.30
CA PHE A 161 21.19 39.86 -2.30
C PHE A 161 22.31 40.85 -2.65
N ILE A 162 22.82 40.80 -3.89
CA ILE A 162 23.88 41.71 -4.34
C ILE A 162 23.39 43.17 -4.38
N CYS A 163 22.20 43.43 -4.92
CA CYS A 163 21.61 44.77 -4.93
C CYS A 163 21.45 45.32 -3.51
N SER A 164 21.00 44.50 -2.55
CA SER A 164 20.86 44.92 -1.17
C SER A 164 22.21 45.24 -0.51
N SER A 165 23.25 44.46 -0.82
CA SER A 165 24.61 44.69 -0.33
C SER A 165 25.19 46.00 -0.90
N SER A 166 25.07 46.21 -2.22
CA SER A 166 25.64 47.40 -2.88
C SER A 166 24.88 48.69 -2.58
N VAL A 167 23.58 48.62 -2.27
CA VAL A 167 22.81 49.78 -1.77
C VAL A 167 23.29 50.17 -0.37
N VAL A 168 23.63 49.20 0.49
CA VAL A 168 24.16 49.53 1.82
C VAL A 168 25.55 50.16 1.71
N ASP A 169 26.41 49.70 0.80
CA ASP A 169 27.70 50.35 0.52
C ASP A 169 27.56 51.80 0.07
N ILE A 170 26.64 52.07 -0.87
CA ILE A 170 26.39 53.45 -1.36
C ILE A 170 25.94 54.34 -0.19
N VAL A 171 25.11 53.82 0.71
CA VAL A 171 24.60 54.56 1.88
C VAL A 171 25.68 54.74 2.94
N ALA A 172 26.56 53.75 3.13
CA ALA A 172 27.60 53.75 4.16
C ALA A 172 28.81 54.59 3.78
N GLU A 173 29.28 54.53 2.53
CA GLU A 173 30.50 55.21 2.08
C GLU A 173 30.25 56.54 1.36
N LYS A 174 28.98 56.85 1.03
CA LYS A 174 28.57 58.04 0.22
C LYS A 174 29.31 58.17 -1.12
N ALA A 175 29.91 57.09 -1.62
CA ALA A 175 30.63 57.04 -2.88
C ALA A 175 29.89 56.13 -3.87
N LEU A 176 29.69 56.62 -5.09
CA LEU A 176 29.02 55.86 -6.14
C LEU A 176 30.07 55.12 -6.97
N THR A 177 30.24 53.81 -6.76
CA THR A 177 31.13 52.99 -7.57
C THR A 177 30.41 52.40 -8.79
N VAL A 178 31.12 52.26 -9.91
CA VAL A 178 30.57 51.67 -11.15
C VAL A 178 30.01 50.26 -10.91
N LYS A 179 30.66 49.46 -10.06
CA LYS A 179 30.20 48.14 -9.63
C LYS A 179 28.83 48.20 -8.93
N ALA A 180 28.65 49.15 -8.00
CA ALA A 180 27.39 49.29 -7.28
C ALA A 180 26.22 49.70 -8.20
N CYS A 181 26.48 50.52 -9.23
CA CYS A 181 25.47 50.81 -10.26
C CYS A 181 25.07 49.58 -11.07
N LEU A 182 26.04 48.74 -11.46
CA LEU A 182 25.75 47.49 -12.18
C LEU A 182 24.96 46.51 -11.30
N ASP A 183 25.28 46.45 -10.00
CA ASP A 183 24.63 45.57 -9.02
C ASP A 183 23.15 45.90 -8.85
N VAL A 184 22.81 47.19 -8.82
CA VAL A 184 21.42 47.68 -8.83
C VAL A 184 20.72 47.35 -10.16
N LEU A 185 21.41 47.49 -11.29
CA LEU A 185 20.87 47.17 -12.62
C LEU A 185 20.66 45.66 -12.86
N SER A 186 21.32 44.80 -12.09
CA SER A 186 21.19 43.34 -12.20
C SER A 186 19.81 42.81 -11.76
N LEU A 187 19.16 43.49 -10.82
CA LEU A 187 17.86 43.09 -10.27
C LEU A 187 16.71 43.23 -11.31
N PRO A 188 16.54 44.37 -12.02
CA PRO A 188 15.58 44.48 -13.12
C PRO A 188 15.74 43.39 -14.20
N GLY A 189 16.98 43.04 -14.56
CA GLY A 189 17.27 41.99 -15.54
C GLY A 189 16.80 40.61 -15.09
N ALA A 190 17.06 40.25 -13.83
CA ALA A 190 16.60 38.99 -13.25
C ALA A 190 15.06 38.92 -13.14
N VAL A 191 14.40 40.03 -12.81
CA VAL A 191 12.93 40.13 -12.73
C VAL A 191 12.29 39.94 -14.11
N LEU A 192 12.85 40.54 -15.17
CA LEU A 192 12.35 40.34 -16.54
C LEU A 192 12.42 38.86 -16.97
N MET A 193 13.47 38.14 -16.60
CA MET A 193 13.62 36.71 -16.87
C MET A 193 12.62 35.86 -16.08
N LEU A 194 12.29 36.27 -14.85
CA LEU A 194 11.26 35.61 -14.03
C LEU A 194 9.87 35.79 -14.63
N ILE A 195 9.52 37.01 -15.08
CA ILE A 195 8.24 37.29 -15.75
C ILE A 195 8.11 36.44 -17.02
N TYR A 196 9.18 36.32 -17.81
CA TYR A 196 9.20 35.42 -18.96
C TYR A 196 8.98 33.95 -18.54
N GLY A 197 9.67 33.45 -17.50
CA GLY A 197 9.51 32.08 -17.02
C GLY A 197 8.07 31.76 -16.57
N ILE A 198 7.39 32.72 -15.94
CA ILE A 198 5.99 32.60 -15.53
C ILE A 198 5.06 32.61 -16.75
N ARG A 199 5.25 33.55 -17.69
CA ARG A 199 4.40 33.66 -18.89
C ARG A 199 4.53 32.45 -19.80
N HIS A 200 5.75 31.95 -20.00
CA HIS A 200 5.97 30.74 -20.79
C HIS A 200 5.33 29.50 -20.15
N SER A 201 5.26 29.42 -18.81
CA SER A 201 4.58 28.33 -18.13
C SER A 201 3.08 28.29 -18.38
N HIS A 202 2.46 29.46 -18.59
CA HIS A 202 1.06 29.58 -18.96
C HIS A 202 0.79 29.16 -20.41
N ASP A 203 1.69 29.51 -21.34
CA ASP A 203 1.52 29.18 -22.77
C ASP A 203 1.73 27.67 -23.06
N GLU A 204 2.61 26.96 -22.34
CA GLU A 204 2.74 25.49 -22.48
C GLU A 204 1.56 24.71 -21.87
N GLU A 205 0.89 25.25 -20.84
CA GLU A 205 -0.31 24.62 -20.27
C GLU A 205 -1.56 24.90 -21.13
N GLY A 206 -1.57 25.98 -21.92
CA GLY A 206 -2.61 26.29 -22.91
C GLY A 206 -2.50 25.54 -24.26
N HIS A 207 -1.29 25.14 -24.67
CA HIS A 207 -1.05 24.51 -25.97
C HIS A 207 -1.02 22.97 -25.98
N ILE A 208 -1.36 22.30 -24.89
CA ILE A 208 -1.60 20.84 -24.90
C ILE A 208 -2.99 20.48 -25.45
N GLY A 209 -3.85 21.48 -25.72
CA GLY A 209 -5.15 21.29 -26.35
C GLY A 209 -5.40 22.25 -27.52
N SER A 210 -4.78 22.05 -28.67
CA SER A 210 -5.37 22.35 -30.01
C SER A 210 -4.37 22.11 -31.15
N GLY A 211 -4.75 21.22 -32.08
CA GLY A 211 -4.28 21.14 -33.47
C GLY A 211 -3.11 20.19 -33.78
N ASN A 212 -3.14 19.34 -34.79
CA ASN A 212 -4.21 18.81 -35.64
C ASN A 212 -3.61 17.58 -36.36
N GLY A 213 -4.37 16.49 -36.48
CA GLY A 213 -3.90 15.24 -37.09
C GLY A 213 -5.06 14.31 -37.42
N LEU A 214 -6.03 14.85 -38.15
CA LEU A 214 -6.88 14.20 -39.16
C LEU A 214 -6.92 12.65 -39.12
N TYR A 215 -7.84 12.05 -38.35
CA TYR A 215 -8.58 10.83 -38.70
C TYR A 215 -9.72 10.68 -37.68
N LYS A 216 -10.95 10.92 -38.14
CA LYS A 216 -12.18 10.63 -37.43
C LYS A 216 -12.69 9.29 -38.00
N PRO A 217 -12.67 8.15 -37.29
CA PRO A 217 -13.57 7.07 -37.62
C PRO A 217 -14.94 7.39 -37.02
N LEU A 218 -15.94 7.19 -37.85
CA LEU A 218 -17.34 7.50 -37.67
C LEU A 218 -17.96 6.87 -36.42
N ASN A 219 -19.03 7.53 -35.97
CA ASN A 219 -20.08 7.05 -35.09
C ASN A 219 -20.33 5.54 -35.18
N THR A 220 -20.28 4.89 -34.02
CA THR A 220 -21.27 3.88 -33.65
C THR A 220 -21.91 4.35 -32.35
N GLU A 221 -23.18 4.71 -32.45
CA GLU A 221 -24.06 5.04 -31.35
C GLU A 221 -24.26 3.81 -30.48
N ALA A 222 -23.75 3.83 -29.25
CA ALA A 222 -24.31 3.17 -28.07
C ALA A 222 -23.52 3.61 -26.83
N ASP A 223 -24.24 4.07 -25.81
CA ASP A 223 -23.85 4.24 -24.41
C ASP A 223 -22.96 5.45 -24.05
N SER A 224 -23.55 6.66 -24.16
CA SER A 224 -23.06 7.85 -23.47
C SER A 224 -23.83 8.13 -22.16
N GLU A 225 -23.58 7.33 -21.13
CA GLU A 225 -23.71 7.77 -19.71
C GLU A 225 -22.34 8.21 -19.12
N VAL A 226 -21.27 8.25 -19.93
CA VAL A 226 -19.90 8.52 -19.44
C VAL A 226 -19.54 10.03 -19.37
N ALA A 227 -20.46 10.91 -19.77
CA ALA A 227 -20.20 12.34 -19.92
C ALA A 227 -20.11 13.15 -18.60
N ASP A 228 -20.31 12.54 -17.42
CA ASP A 228 -20.24 13.24 -16.12
C ASP A 228 -19.03 12.83 -15.24
N SER A 229 -18.11 12.03 -15.77
CA SER A 229 -17.06 11.34 -14.99
C SER A 229 -15.88 12.21 -14.51
N ASP A 230 -15.76 13.46 -14.98
CA ASP A 230 -14.70 14.37 -14.53
C ASP A 230 -15.03 15.11 -13.22
N SER A 231 -16.29 15.17 -12.80
CA SER A 231 -16.73 15.85 -11.57
C SER A 231 -16.43 15.05 -10.30
N GLN A 232 -16.30 13.72 -10.39
CA GLN A 232 -16.13 12.82 -9.24
C GLN A 232 -14.68 12.38 -8.95
N VAL A 233 -13.69 12.84 -9.70
CA VAL A 233 -12.28 12.46 -9.48
C VAL A 233 -11.70 13.14 -8.23
N THR A 234 -10.79 12.46 -7.52
CA THR A 234 -10.17 13.01 -6.30
C THR A 234 -9.64 14.44 -6.50
N PRO A 235 -9.96 15.39 -5.60
CA PRO A 235 -9.44 16.75 -5.65
C PRO A 235 -7.90 16.80 -5.69
N PHE A 236 -7.24 15.77 -5.17
CA PHE A 236 -5.79 15.59 -5.26
C PHE A 236 -5.25 15.59 -6.70
N ALA A 237 -5.96 14.95 -7.64
CA ALA A 237 -5.55 14.88 -9.04
C ALA A 237 -5.49 16.28 -9.68
N LYS A 238 -6.47 17.13 -9.36
CA LYS A 238 -6.60 18.51 -9.87
C LYS A 238 -5.87 19.56 -9.01
N ALA A 239 -5.39 19.19 -7.82
CA ALA A 239 -4.79 20.13 -6.88
C ALA A 239 -3.48 20.77 -7.41
N GLY A 240 -3.35 22.09 -7.24
CA GLY A 240 -2.10 22.82 -7.45
C GLY A 240 -0.99 22.45 -6.46
N PHE A 241 0.22 22.96 -6.70
CA PHE A 241 1.42 22.60 -5.91
C PHE A 241 1.23 22.83 -4.40
N PHE A 242 0.76 24.02 -3.98
CA PHE A 242 0.56 24.35 -2.57
C PHE A 242 -0.48 23.46 -1.89
N SER A 243 -1.60 23.19 -2.55
CA SER A 243 -2.65 22.31 -2.02
C SER A 243 -2.12 20.87 -1.85
N ARG A 244 -1.33 20.36 -2.81
CA ARG A 244 -0.66 19.05 -2.69
C ARG A 244 0.39 19.00 -1.57
N MET A 245 1.11 20.10 -1.34
CA MET A 245 2.13 20.19 -0.29
C MET A 245 1.51 20.24 1.11
N SER A 246 0.43 21.01 1.27
CA SER A 246 -0.24 21.26 2.55
C SER A 246 -1.39 20.30 2.88
N PHE A 247 -1.79 19.42 1.94
CA PHE A 247 -2.97 18.56 2.03
C PHE A 247 -4.32 19.28 2.07
N TRP A 248 -4.36 20.54 1.60
CA TRP A 248 -5.58 21.36 1.63
C TRP A 248 -6.76 20.74 0.86
N TRP A 249 -6.48 19.98 -0.19
CA TRP A 249 -7.48 19.26 -1.00
C TRP A 249 -8.34 18.26 -0.20
N LEU A 250 -7.93 17.88 1.02
CA LEU A 250 -8.65 16.93 1.87
C LEU A 250 -9.75 17.61 2.71
N ASN A 251 -9.66 18.93 2.94
CA ASN A 251 -10.58 19.68 3.80
C ASN A 251 -12.07 19.52 3.43
N PRO A 252 -12.47 19.52 2.14
CA PRO A 252 -13.88 19.32 1.78
C PRO A 252 -14.44 17.96 2.24
N LEU A 253 -13.64 16.90 2.10
CA LEU A 253 -14.04 15.56 2.52
C LEU A 253 -14.09 15.43 4.05
N MET A 254 -13.15 16.06 4.76
CA MET A 254 -13.16 16.10 6.22
C MET A 254 -14.35 16.88 6.77
N LYS A 255 -14.72 18.00 6.13
CA LYS A 255 -15.90 18.78 6.48
C LYS A 255 -17.18 17.95 6.28
N MET A 256 -17.29 17.26 5.15
CA MET A 256 -18.41 16.35 4.89
C MET A 256 -18.49 15.23 5.92
N GLY A 257 -17.35 14.63 6.29
CA GLY A 257 -17.29 13.58 7.31
C GLY A 257 -17.59 14.04 8.74
N TYR A 258 -17.50 15.35 9.00
CA TYR A 258 -17.95 15.96 10.25
C TYR A 258 -19.46 16.20 10.26
N GLU A 259 -20.03 16.61 9.12
CA GLU A 259 -21.47 16.87 8.97
C GLU A 259 -22.29 15.59 8.87
N LYS A 260 -21.76 14.55 8.23
CA LYS A 260 -22.40 13.24 8.09
C LYS A 260 -21.40 12.09 8.12
N PRO A 261 -21.79 10.89 8.59
CA PRO A 261 -21.00 9.68 8.38
C PRO A 261 -20.77 9.46 6.87
N LEU A 262 -19.52 9.25 6.49
CA LEU A 262 -19.14 9.06 5.08
C LEU A 262 -19.62 7.69 4.59
N GLU A 263 -20.37 7.69 3.48
CA GLU A 263 -20.77 6.48 2.75
C GLU A 263 -19.84 6.21 1.55
N ASP A 264 -19.91 5.01 0.98
CA ASP A 264 -19.07 4.64 -0.18
C ASP A 264 -19.32 5.54 -1.41
N LYS A 265 -20.55 6.07 -1.54
CA LYS A 265 -20.93 7.03 -2.60
C LYS A 265 -20.30 8.42 -2.43
N ASP A 266 -19.88 8.76 -1.21
CA ASP A 266 -19.22 10.04 -0.89
C ASP A 266 -17.71 9.99 -1.17
N MET A 267 -17.15 8.80 -1.43
CA MET A 267 -15.73 8.63 -1.73
C MET A 267 -15.44 8.99 -3.19
N PRO A 268 -14.53 9.93 -3.46
CA PRO A 268 -14.21 10.32 -4.82
C PRO A 268 -13.46 9.20 -5.57
N LEU A 269 -13.67 9.15 -6.88
CA LEU A 269 -12.98 8.21 -7.77
C LEU A 269 -11.49 8.51 -7.84
N LEU A 270 -10.68 7.45 -7.89
CA LEU A 270 -9.23 7.57 -8.05
C LEU A 270 -8.86 8.23 -9.39
N GLY A 271 -7.86 9.10 -9.37
CA GLY A 271 -7.28 9.70 -10.56
C GLY A 271 -6.74 8.64 -11.52
N ALA A 272 -6.74 8.90 -12.82
CA ALA A 272 -6.38 7.92 -13.85
C ALA A 272 -5.01 7.27 -13.61
N THR A 273 -4.03 8.01 -13.10
CA THR A 273 -2.70 7.45 -12.78
C THR A 273 -2.74 6.46 -11.62
N ASP A 274 -3.67 6.56 -10.68
CA ASP A 274 -3.72 5.72 -9.47
C ASP A 274 -4.66 4.51 -9.63
N ARG A 275 -5.35 4.37 -10.76
CA ARG A 275 -6.23 3.22 -11.06
C ARG A 275 -5.41 1.95 -11.32
N ALA A 276 -5.89 0.82 -10.79
CA ALA A 276 -5.21 -0.47 -10.90
C ALA A 276 -4.97 -0.92 -12.35
N GLN A 277 -5.91 -0.64 -13.26
CA GLN A 277 -5.79 -0.96 -14.69
C GLN A 277 -4.59 -0.26 -15.33
N ASN A 278 -4.45 1.05 -15.15
CA ASN A 278 -3.36 1.82 -15.75
C ASN A 278 -2.00 1.46 -15.16
N GLN A 279 -1.94 1.21 -13.84
CA GLN A 279 -0.73 0.73 -13.18
C GLN A 279 -0.32 -0.67 -13.68
N TYR A 280 -1.28 -1.58 -13.86
CA TYR A 280 -1.04 -2.89 -14.43
C TYR A 280 -0.54 -2.83 -15.88
N LEU A 281 -1.16 -1.99 -16.72
CA LEU A 281 -0.74 -1.82 -18.12
C LEU A 281 0.68 -1.25 -18.22
N MET A 282 1.01 -0.22 -17.44
CA MET A 282 2.36 0.36 -17.39
C MET A 282 3.41 -0.68 -16.98
N PHE A 283 3.10 -1.51 -15.99
CA PHE A 283 3.97 -2.59 -15.55
C PHE A 283 4.18 -3.64 -16.64
N MET A 284 3.10 -4.11 -17.28
CA MET A 284 3.16 -5.10 -18.35
C MET A 284 3.91 -4.60 -19.59
N GLU A 285 3.73 -3.33 -19.97
CA GLU A 285 4.44 -2.71 -21.09
C GLU A 285 5.96 -2.74 -20.87
N LYS A 286 6.42 -2.33 -19.67
CA LYS A 286 7.85 -2.39 -19.33
C LYS A 286 8.39 -3.81 -19.23
N LEU A 287 7.61 -4.72 -18.63
CA LEU A 287 8.00 -6.13 -18.51
C LEU A 287 8.14 -6.80 -19.88
N ASN A 288 7.21 -6.54 -20.80
CA ASN A 288 7.28 -7.07 -22.17
C ASN A 288 8.45 -6.50 -22.95
N ARG A 289 8.76 -5.20 -22.77
CA ARG A 289 9.94 -4.59 -23.39
C ARG A 289 11.25 -5.20 -22.88
N GLU A 290 11.34 -5.54 -21.59
CA GLU A 290 12.50 -6.25 -21.01
C GLU A 290 12.61 -7.68 -21.56
N LYS A 291 11.49 -8.39 -21.76
CA LYS A 291 11.45 -9.72 -22.38
C LYS A 291 11.89 -9.74 -23.85
N GLN A 292 11.71 -8.64 -24.59
CA GLN A 292 12.11 -8.50 -26.00
C GLN A 292 13.58 -8.10 -26.18
N SER A 293 14.28 -7.72 -25.11
CA SER A 293 15.70 -7.36 -25.16
C SER A 293 16.56 -8.63 -25.34
N PRO A 294 17.57 -8.65 -26.24
CA PRO A 294 18.37 -9.83 -26.57
C PRO A 294 19.33 -10.32 -25.45
N SER A 295 19.25 -9.75 -24.24
CA SER A 295 20.02 -10.22 -23.09
C SER A 295 19.36 -11.45 -22.47
N HIS A 296 20.04 -12.60 -22.48
CA HIS A 296 19.64 -13.90 -21.88
C HIS A 296 19.37 -13.90 -20.36
N ALA A 297 19.26 -12.73 -19.71
CA ALA A 297 18.91 -12.63 -18.30
C ALA A 297 17.38 -12.67 -18.15
N THR A 298 16.89 -13.54 -17.27
CA THR A 298 15.47 -13.55 -16.87
C THR A 298 15.06 -12.13 -16.44
N PRO A 299 13.92 -11.61 -16.93
CA PRO A 299 13.51 -10.24 -16.61
C PRO A 299 13.29 -10.14 -15.11
N SER A 300 14.10 -9.31 -14.46
CA SER A 300 14.02 -9.16 -13.01
C SER A 300 12.84 -8.27 -12.65
N PHE A 301 11.74 -8.89 -12.23
CA PHE A 301 10.52 -8.20 -11.77
C PHE A 301 10.81 -7.01 -10.83
N PHE A 302 11.84 -7.11 -9.99
CA PHE A 302 12.18 -6.06 -9.02
C PHE A 302 12.61 -4.76 -9.71
N TRP A 303 13.53 -4.86 -10.67
CA TRP A 303 14.02 -3.71 -11.41
C TRP A 303 12.96 -3.11 -12.33
N THR A 304 12.06 -3.93 -12.89
CA THR A 304 10.91 -3.45 -13.65
C THR A 304 10.01 -2.55 -12.78
N ILE A 305 9.72 -2.96 -11.55
CA ILE A 305 8.91 -2.17 -10.59
C ILE A 305 9.63 -0.86 -10.22
N VAL A 306 10.92 -0.92 -9.90
CA VAL A 306 11.72 0.28 -9.59
C VAL A 306 11.73 1.24 -10.78
N SER A 307 11.86 0.72 -12.01
CA SER A 307 11.82 1.50 -13.24
C SER A 307 10.46 2.16 -13.46
N CYS A 308 9.33 1.47 -13.18
CA CYS A 308 7.97 2.04 -13.21
C CYS A 308 7.85 3.31 -12.36
N HIS A 309 8.43 3.31 -11.16
CA HIS A 309 8.20 4.36 -10.18
C HIS A 309 9.43 5.22 -9.83
N LYS A 310 10.49 5.19 -10.64
CA LYS A 310 11.77 5.89 -10.38
C LYS A 310 11.61 7.36 -9.94
N ARG A 311 10.72 8.11 -10.60
CA ARG A 311 10.49 9.54 -10.29
C ARG A 311 9.87 9.71 -8.91
N ALA A 312 8.93 8.84 -8.54
CA ALA A 312 8.28 8.89 -7.23
C ALA A 312 9.29 8.58 -6.11
N ILE A 313 10.13 7.55 -6.30
CA ILE A 313 11.17 7.13 -5.36
C ILE A 313 12.22 8.24 -5.13
N LEU A 314 12.65 8.91 -6.20
CA LEU A 314 13.62 10.01 -6.08
C LEU A 314 13.04 11.21 -5.31
N VAL A 315 11.79 11.59 -5.60
CA VAL A 315 11.13 12.71 -4.90
C VAL A 315 10.87 12.38 -3.43
N SER A 316 10.41 11.17 -3.10
CA SER A 316 10.27 10.76 -1.70
C SER A 316 11.61 10.67 -0.99
N GLY A 317 12.67 10.24 -1.68
CA GLY A 317 14.03 10.22 -1.16
C GLY A 317 14.57 11.60 -0.82
N PHE A 318 14.31 12.60 -1.67
CA PHE A 318 14.65 13.99 -1.39
C PHE A 318 13.92 14.52 -0.14
N CYS A 319 12.61 14.27 -0.01
CA CYS A 319 11.87 14.65 1.19
C CYS A 319 12.40 13.95 2.46
N ALA A 320 12.76 12.67 2.36
CA ALA A 320 13.33 11.93 3.48
C ALA A 320 14.70 12.48 3.89
N LEU A 321 15.56 12.85 2.92
CA LEU A 321 16.87 13.47 3.19
C LEU A 321 16.69 14.83 3.86
N LEU A 322 15.83 15.68 3.30
CA LEU A 322 15.56 17.01 3.83
C LEU A 322 15.07 16.92 5.28
N LYS A 323 14.16 15.99 5.58
CA LYS A 323 13.70 15.71 6.95
C LYS A 323 14.85 15.40 7.89
N VAL A 324 15.77 14.53 7.49
CA VAL A 324 16.91 14.12 8.34
C VAL A 324 17.82 15.31 8.60
N LEU A 325 18.16 16.07 7.56
CA LEU A 325 19.01 17.26 7.68
C LEU A 325 18.39 18.29 8.63
N THR A 326 17.12 18.67 8.40
CA THR A 326 16.44 19.67 9.23
C THR A 326 16.24 19.23 10.67
N LEU A 327 15.97 17.94 10.90
CA LEU A 327 15.86 17.37 12.24
C LEU A 327 17.20 17.44 12.98
N SER A 328 18.30 17.09 12.31
CA SER A 328 19.65 17.13 12.87
C SER A 328 20.18 18.54 13.11
N THR A 329 19.69 19.55 12.40
CA THR A 329 20.03 20.96 12.65
C THR A 329 19.49 21.47 14.00
N GLY A 330 18.46 20.82 14.58
CA GLY A 330 17.82 21.24 15.83
C GLY A 330 18.78 21.43 17.02
N PRO A 331 19.57 20.42 17.43
CA PRO A 331 20.53 20.58 18.53
C PRO A 331 21.61 21.64 18.26
N VAL A 332 22.04 21.82 17.01
CA VAL A 332 23.05 22.83 16.64
C VAL A 332 22.49 24.25 16.79
N LEU A 333 21.26 24.48 16.33
CA LEU A 333 20.57 25.76 16.53
C LEU A 333 20.30 26.03 18.01
N LEU A 334 19.96 24.98 18.78
CA LEU A 334 19.80 25.11 20.23
C LEU A 334 21.12 25.53 20.92
N LYS A 335 22.25 24.95 20.51
CA LYS A 335 23.59 25.35 21.01
C LYS A 335 23.86 26.84 20.76
N ALA A 336 23.64 27.29 19.52
CA ALA A 336 23.85 28.67 19.12
C ALA A 336 22.93 29.63 19.89
N PHE A 337 21.64 29.27 20.01
CA PHE A 337 20.64 30.08 20.71
C PHE A 337 20.99 30.25 22.21
N ILE A 338 21.44 29.17 22.86
CA ILE A 338 21.91 29.25 24.25
C ILE A 338 23.16 30.12 24.36
N ASN A 339 24.12 30.00 23.45
CA ASN A 339 25.33 30.83 23.47
C ASN A 339 25.02 32.33 23.35
N VAL A 340 24.11 32.72 22.45
CA VAL A 340 23.64 34.10 22.33
C VAL A 340 22.96 34.57 23.62
N SER A 341 22.13 33.72 24.23
CA SER A 341 21.45 34.03 25.51
C SER A 341 22.43 34.21 26.67
N LEU A 342 23.62 33.61 26.60
CA LEU A 342 24.71 33.77 27.56
C LEU A 342 25.59 35.02 27.29
N GLY A 343 25.20 35.88 26.36
CA GLY A 343 25.95 37.08 26.01
C GLY A 343 27.14 36.84 25.07
N LYS A 344 27.29 35.62 24.50
CA LYS A 344 28.33 35.29 23.51
C LYS A 344 27.86 35.53 22.06
N GLY A 345 26.93 36.47 21.86
CA GLY A 345 26.43 36.82 20.53
C GLY A 345 27.45 37.66 19.76
N SER A 346 27.58 37.40 18.46
CA SER A 346 28.43 38.15 17.54
C SER A 346 27.78 39.48 17.13
N PHE A 347 26.44 39.56 17.09
CA PHE A 347 25.71 40.79 16.73
C PHE A 347 24.33 40.92 17.39
N LYS A 348 23.81 42.15 17.45
CA LYS A 348 22.61 42.54 18.23
C LYS A 348 21.33 41.78 17.89
N TYR A 349 21.15 41.36 16.63
CA TYR A 349 19.93 40.67 16.17
C TYR A 349 20.11 39.15 15.98
N GLU A 350 21.23 38.58 16.40
CA GLU A 350 21.54 37.17 16.18
C GLU A 350 20.47 36.23 16.77
N GLY A 351 19.92 36.56 17.93
CA GLY A 351 18.84 35.79 18.55
C GLY A 351 17.56 35.74 17.71
N PHE A 352 17.18 36.85 17.07
CA PHE A 352 16.01 36.89 16.17
C PHE A 352 16.26 36.09 14.90
N VAL A 353 17.46 36.20 14.33
CA VAL A 353 17.86 35.41 13.14
C VAL A 353 17.80 33.92 13.47
N LEU A 354 18.37 33.49 14.59
CA LEU A 354 18.33 32.09 15.03
C LEU A 354 16.90 31.59 15.26
N ALA A 355 16.02 32.42 15.85
CA ALA A 355 14.62 32.06 16.05
C ALA A 355 13.87 31.86 14.72
N VAL A 356 14.07 32.77 13.74
CA VAL A 356 13.48 32.64 12.40
C VAL A 356 14.03 31.41 11.68
N VAL A 357 15.34 31.17 11.73
CA VAL A 357 15.97 29.98 11.16
C VAL A 357 15.41 28.70 11.79
N MET A 358 15.26 28.67 13.11
CA MET A 358 14.68 27.52 13.81
C MET A 358 13.22 27.26 13.39
N PHE A 359 12.41 28.32 13.23
CA PHE A 359 11.05 28.21 12.71
C PHE A 359 11.02 27.64 11.29
N VAL A 360 11.84 28.18 10.38
CA VAL A 360 11.94 27.71 8.98
C VAL A 360 12.41 26.25 8.93
N CYS A 361 13.43 25.88 9.71
CA CYS A 361 13.90 24.50 9.80
C CYS A 361 12.79 23.55 10.28
N LYS A 362 12.03 23.92 11.32
CA LYS A 362 10.90 23.10 11.81
C LYS A 362 9.74 23.03 10.84
N PHE A 363 9.44 24.09 10.11
CA PHE A 363 8.45 24.07 9.04
C PHE A 363 8.87 23.11 7.91
N CYS A 364 10.12 23.20 7.45
CA CYS A 364 10.70 22.31 6.45
C CYS A 364 10.72 20.84 6.93
N GLU A 365 11.07 20.59 8.19
CA GLU A 365 11.04 19.27 8.82
C GLU A 365 9.62 18.68 8.75
N SER A 366 8.62 19.45 9.18
CA SER A 366 7.22 19.00 9.20
C SER A 366 6.68 18.71 7.80
N LEU A 367 6.93 19.62 6.85
CA LEU A 367 6.47 19.48 5.47
C LEU A 367 7.13 18.28 4.78
N SER A 368 8.45 18.15 4.90
CA SER A 368 9.22 17.07 4.28
C SER A 368 8.85 15.70 4.85
N GLN A 369 8.64 15.59 6.16
CA GLN A 369 8.18 14.34 6.80
C GLN A 369 6.81 13.91 6.27
N ARG A 370 5.82 14.81 6.24
CA ARG A 370 4.46 14.47 5.78
C ARG A 370 4.45 14.11 4.29
N GLN A 371 5.23 14.84 3.47
CA GLN A 371 5.35 14.55 2.05
C GLN A 371 6.05 13.21 1.79
N TRP A 372 7.11 12.90 2.54
CA TRP A 372 7.75 11.59 2.50
C TRP A 372 6.72 10.49 2.80
N TYR A 373 6.03 10.56 3.94
CA TYR A 373 5.08 9.54 4.38
C TYR A 373 3.96 9.33 3.35
N PHE A 374 3.31 10.41 2.91
CA PHE A 374 2.23 10.31 1.94
C PHE A 374 2.68 9.71 0.61
N ARG A 375 3.81 10.16 0.07
CA ARG A 375 4.30 9.70 -1.25
C ARG A 375 4.71 8.25 -1.23
N THR A 376 5.38 7.78 -0.18
CA THR A 376 5.75 6.37 -0.05
C THR A 376 4.55 5.48 0.17
N ARG A 377 3.54 5.93 0.95
CA ARG A 377 2.28 5.19 1.13
C ARG A 377 1.49 5.09 -0.17
N ARG A 378 1.37 6.18 -0.93
CA ARG A 378 0.73 6.16 -2.24
C ARG A 378 1.45 5.23 -3.23
N LEU A 379 2.79 5.32 -3.29
CA LEU A 379 3.60 4.41 -4.09
C LEU A 379 3.38 2.95 -3.69
N GLY A 380 3.33 2.68 -2.39
CA GLY A 380 3.03 1.36 -1.86
C GLY A 380 1.68 0.80 -2.28
N LEU A 381 0.65 1.64 -2.25
CA LEU A 381 -0.69 1.29 -2.72
C LEU A 381 -0.72 1.02 -4.22
N GLN A 382 -0.05 1.85 -5.04
CA GLN A 382 0.08 1.60 -6.48
C GLN A 382 0.73 0.23 -6.75
N VAL A 383 1.80 -0.09 -6.03
CA VAL A 383 2.51 -1.37 -6.14
C VAL A 383 1.61 -2.55 -5.75
N ARG A 384 0.94 -2.45 -4.61
CA ARG A 384 -0.02 -3.46 -4.15
C ARG A 384 -1.13 -3.68 -5.18
N SER A 385 -1.75 -2.61 -5.68
CA SER A 385 -2.88 -2.68 -6.60
C SER A 385 -2.54 -3.37 -7.92
N PHE A 386 -1.41 -3.04 -8.56
CA PHE A 386 -1.05 -3.74 -9.80
C PHE A 386 -0.58 -5.18 -9.55
N LEU A 387 0.08 -5.47 -8.43
CA LEU A 387 0.47 -6.83 -8.07
C LEU A 387 -0.77 -7.69 -7.84
N SER A 388 -1.78 -7.18 -7.14
CA SER A 388 -3.08 -7.88 -6.98
C SER A 388 -3.74 -8.13 -8.33
N ALA A 389 -3.74 -7.14 -9.24
CA ALA A 389 -4.27 -7.32 -10.60
C ALA A 389 -3.47 -8.35 -11.42
N ALA A 390 -2.14 -8.36 -11.30
CA ALA A 390 -1.27 -9.31 -11.97
C ALA A 390 -1.47 -10.75 -11.45
N ILE A 391 -1.58 -10.91 -10.12
CA ILE A 391 -1.86 -12.20 -9.49
C ILE A 391 -3.22 -12.72 -9.92
N TYR A 392 -4.25 -11.86 -9.94
CA TYR A 392 -5.60 -12.23 -10.36
C TYR A 392 -5.64 -12.67 -11.84
N LYS A 393 -5.01 -11.91 -12.75
CA LYS A 393 -4.91 -12.29 -14.16
C LYS A 393 -4.10 -13.56 -14.38
N LYS A 394 -3.06 -13.79 -13.58
CA LYS A 394 -2.26 -15.03 -13.62
C LYS A 394 -3.07 -16.23 -13.15
N GLN A 395 -3.84 -16.09 -12.07
CA GLN A 395 -4.69 -17.14 -11.52
C GLN A 395 -5.70 -17.67 -12.56
N GLN A 396 -6.26 -16.79 -13.38
CA GLN A 396 -7.21 -17.16 -14.45
C GLN A 396 -6.58 -17.98 -15.59
N LYS A 397 -5.25 -17.99 -15.71
CA LYS A 397 -4.52 -18.66 -16.80
C LYS A 397 -3.62 -19.79 -16.29
N LEU A 398 -3.65 -20.10 -15.00
CA LEU A 398 -2.69 -21.03 -14.39
C LEU A 398 -2.92 -22.47 -14.87
N SER A 399 -1.86 -23.22 -15.17
CA SER A 399 -1.95 -24.67 -15.46
C SER A 399 -2.43 -25.47 -14.27
N ASN A 400 -3.06 -26.63 -14.51
CA ASN A 400 -3.58 -27.46 -13.41
C ASN A 400 -2.45 -28.01 -12.52
N ALA A 401 -1.31 -28.38 -13.11
CA ALA A 401 -0.11 -28.73 -12.35
C ALA A 401 0.35 -27.58 -11.42
N ALA A 402 0.27 -26.34 -11.90
CA ALA A 402 0.58 -25.17 -11.08
C ALA A 402 -0.54 -24.86 -10.05
N LYS A 403 -1.83 -25.12 -10.35
CA LYS A 403 -2.95 -25.04 -9.39
C LYS A 403 -2.79 -26.06 -8.24
N MET A 404 -2.24 -27.24 -8.49
CA MET A 404 -1.93 -28.22 -7.44
C MET A 404 -0.77 -27.78 -6.55
N LYS A 405 0.22 -27.09 -7.12
CA LYS A 405 1.36 -26.55 -6.38
C LYS A 405 1.04 -25.30 -5.56
N HIS A 406 0.12 -24.47 -6.07
CA HIS A 406 -0.32 -23.23 -5.44
C HIS A 406 -1.78 -23.36 -5.04
N SER A 407 -2.01 -23.74 -3.78
CA SER A 407 -3.37 -23.88 -3.24
C SER A 407 -4.14 -22.56 -3.27
N SER A 408 -5.47 -22.63 -3.27
CA SER A 408 -6.35 -21.44 -3.23
C SER A 408 -6.07 -20.55 -2.00
N GLY A 409 -5.73 -21.16 -0.86
CA GLY A 409 -5.32 -20.45 0.36
C GLY A 409 -3.98 -19.71 0.21
N GLU A 410 -3.01 -20.30 -0.49
CA GLU A 410 -1.73 -19.63 -0.78
C GLU A 410 -1.89 -18.46 -1.74
N ILE A 411 -2.71 -18.59 -2.78
CA ILE A 411 -3.00 -17.50 -3.72
C ILE A 411 -3.67 -16.33 -2.98
N MET A 412 -4.61 -16.63 -2.08
CA MET A 412 -5.21 -15.61 -1.21
C MET A 412 -4.16 -14.92 -0.33
N ASN A 413 -3.19 -15.67 0.22
CA ASN A 413 -2.07 -15.12 0.97
C ASN A 413 -1.16 -14.24 0.11
N TYR A 414 -0.94 -14.58 -1.17
CA TYR A 414 -0.16 -13.74 -2.09
C TYR A 414 -0.81 -12.36 -2.27
N VAL A 415 -2.13 -12.31 -2.43
CA VAL A 415 -2.89 -11.05 -2.61
C VAL A 415 -3.02 -10.26 -1.32
N THR A 416 -3.33 -10.93 -0.20
CA THR A 416 -3.68 -10.25 1.07
C THR A 416 -2.47 -9.91 1.93
N VAL A 417 -1.44 -10.77 1.95
CA VAL A 417 -0.27 -10.63 2.83
C VAL A 417 0.96 -10.20 2.04
N ASP A 418 1.32 -10.90 0.97
CA ASP A 418 2.60 -10.66 0.30
C ASP A 418 2.59 -9.37 -0.54
N ALA A 419 1.54 -9.13 -1.32
CA ALA A 419 1.38 -7.86 -2.04
C ALA A 419 1.31 -6.66 -1.08
N TYR A 420 0.72 -6.84 0.10
CA TYR A 420 0.73 -5.83 1.16
C TYR A 420 2.15 -5.57 1.68
N ARG A 421 2.91 -6.61 2.05
CA ARG A 421 4.30 -6.48 2.53
C ARG A 421 5.22 -5.80 1.51
N ILE A 422 5.06 -6.11 0.23
CA ILE A 422 5.81 -5.45 -0.84
C ILE A 422 5.35 -3.99 -0.99
N GLY A 423 4.05 -3.71 -0.88
CA GLY A 423 3.51 -2.35 -0.88
C GLY A 423 4.00 -1.50 0.30
N GLU A 424 4.28 -2.09 1.46
CA GLU A 424 4.81 -1.35 2.62
C GLU A 424 6.30 -1.00 2.49
N PHE A 425 7.04 -1.76 1.66
CA PHE A 425 8.49 -1.66 1.54
C PHE A 425 9.03 -0.27 1.15
N PRO A 426 8.42 0.54 0.26
CA PRO A 426 8.97 1.84 -0.14
C PRO A 426 9.18 2.82 1.03
N TYR A 427 8.34 2.77 2.05
CA TYR A 427 8.53 3.57 3.27
C TYR A 427 9.80 3.12 4.02
N TRP A 428 9.88 1.81 4.29
CA TRP A 428 10.98 1.19 5.02
C TRP A 428 12.32 1.28 4.27
N PHE A 429 12.29 1.25 2.94
CA PHE A 429 13.47 1.47 2.11
C PHE A 429 14.12 2.82 2.41
N HIS A 430 13.33 3.90 2.47
CA HIS A 430 13.86 5.22 2.85
C HIS A 430 14.27 5.28 4.31
N GLN A 431 13.57 4.56 5.19
CA GLN A 431 13.96 4.43 6.60
C GLN A 431 15.36 3.83 6.77
N THR A 432 15.73 2.82 5.96
CA THR A 432 17.02 2.11 6.11
C THR A 432 18.23 3.02 5.97
N TRP A 433 18.30 3.86 4.94
CA TRP A 433 19.48 4.74 4.75
C TRP A 433 19.38 6.02 5.57
N THR A 434 18.17 6.53 5.84
CA THR A 434 17.99 7.72 6.68
C THR A 434 18.41 7.48 8.12
N THR A 435 18.18 6.27 8.68
CA THR A 435 18.67 5.92 10.02
C THR A 435 20.19 5.94 10.09
N SER A 436 20.88 5.40 9.08
CA SER A 436 22.35 5.44 9.01
C SER A 436 22.88 6.87 8.94
N VAL A 437 22.32 7.70 8.05
CA VAL A 437 22.72 9.12 7.91
C VAL A 437 22.45 9.90 9.21
N GLN A 438 21.28 9.72 9.81
CA GLN A 438 20.90 10.37 11.07
C GLN A 438 21.86 10.00 12.20
N LEU A 439 22.26 8.73 12.31
CA LEU A 439 23.21 8.27 13.33
C LEU A 439 24.61 8.88 13.13
N CYS A 440 25.11 8.94 11.88
CA CYS A 440 26.41 9.56 11.58
C CYS A 440 26.43 11.05 11.96
N ILE A 441 25.39 11.80 11.59
CA ILE A 441 25.30 13.23 11.92
C ILE A 441 25.17 13.43 13.44
N ALA A 442 24.34 12.62 14.11
CA ALA A 442 24.15 12.73 15.56
C ALA A 442 25.45 12.44 16.34
N LEU A 443 26.24 11.44 15.93
CA LEU A 443 27.54 11.16 16.54
C LEU A 443 28.54 12.32 16.35
N ALA A 444 28.54 12.97 15.18
CA ALA A 444 29.38 14.14 14.93
C ALA A 444 28.98 15.33 15.84
N ILE A 445 27.68 15.58 16.00
CA ILE A 445 27.17 16.61 16.93
C ILE A 445 27.52 16.27 18.38
N LEU A 446 27.42 15.00 18.77
CA LEU A 446 27.73 14.54 20.12
C LEU A 446 29.21 14.77 20.47
N TYR A 447 30.11 14.49 19.53
CA TYR A 447 31.54 14.78 19.67
C TYR A 447 31.81 16.28 19.80
N ASN A 448 31.13 17.12 19.01
CA ASN A 448 31.25 18.58 19.13
C ASN A 448 30.64 19.15 20.44
N ALA A 449 29.69 18.44 21.06
CA ALA A 449 29.08 18.90 22.31
C ALA A 449 29.93 18.55 23.54
N VAL A 450 30.52 17.34 23.58
CA VAL A 450 31.10 16.77 24.82
C VAL A 450 32.53 16.23 24.64
N GLY A 451 33.11 16.34 23.44
CA GLY A 451 34.50 15.95 23.17
C GLY A 451 34.78 14.48 23.45
N ALA A 452 35.91 14.19 24.11
CA ALA A 452 36.36 12.83 24.42
C ALA A 452 35.38 12.03 25.30
N ALA A 453 34.54 12.71 26.11
CA ALA A 453 33.52 12.04 26.93
C ALA A 453 32.38 11.43 26.07
N MET A 454 32.33 11.68 24.76
CA MET A 454 31.48 10.91 23.83
C MET A 454 31.78 9.41 23.87
N LEU A 455 33.03 8.99 24.13
CA LEU A 455 33.38 7.57 24.19
C LEU A 455 32.62 6.81 25.29
N SER A 456 32.44 7.42 26.47
CA SER A 456 31.66 6.78 27.54
C SER A 456 30.18 6.68 27.17
N SER A 457 29.65 7.70 26.49
CA SER A 457 28.28 7.67 25.95
C SER A 457 28.09 6.54 24.93
N LEU A 458 29.07 6.34 24.03
CA LEU A 458 29.07 5.30 23.02
C LEU A 458 29.17 3.91 23.66
N VAL A 459 30.03 3.73 24.67
CA VAL A 459 30.15 2.48 25.43
C VAL A 459 28.82 2.11 26.08
N VAL A 460 28.15 3.05 26.76
CA VAL A 460 26.85 2.77 27.39
C VAL A 460 25.76 2.50 26.35
N ILE A 461 25.76 3.19 25.21
CA ILE A 461 24.85 2.91 24.10
C ILE A 461 25.10 1.49 23.55
N ILE A 462 26.35 1.12 23.30
CA ILE A 462 26.73 -0.22 22.83
C ILE A 462 26.31 -1.28 23.83
N ILE A 463 26.60 -1.09 25.13
CA ILE A 463 26.16 -2.01 26.19
C ILE A 463 24.63 -2.13 26.19
N THR A 464 23.90 -1.01 26.09
CA THR A 464 22.44 -1.03 26.03
C THR A 464 21.93 -1.82 24.83
N VAL A 465 22.54 -1.65 23.65
CA VAL A 465 22.21 -2.40 22.43
C VAL A 465 22.55 -3.89 22.58
N LEU A 466 23.73 -4.22 23.11
CA LEU A 466 24.17 -5.59 23.35
C LEU A 466 23.29 -6.32 24.38
N CYS A 467 22.87 -5.64 25.44
CA CYS A 467 21.91 -6.16 26.40
C CYS A 467 20.53 -6.36 25.76
N ASN A 468 20.07 -5.44 24.91
CA ASN A 468 18.76 -5.52 24.24
C ASN A 468 18.71 -6.58 23.13
N ALA A 469 19.82 -6.90 22.45
CA ALA A 469 19.85 -7.86 21.34
C ALA A 469 19.36 -9.28 21.69
N PRO A 470 19.86 -9.96 22.75
CA PRO A 470 19.33 -11.26 23.17
C PRO A 470 17.88 -11.13 23.67
N LEU A 471 17.51 -9.97 24.24
CA LEU A 471 16.15 -9.75 24.68
C LEU A 471 15.16 -9.64 23.51
N ALA A 472 15.56 -8.98 22.43
CA ALA A 472 14.81 -8.86 21.19
C ALA A 472 14.68 -10.21 20.47
N LYS A 473 15.76 -11.01 20.42
CA LYS A 473 15.71 -12.39 19.89
C LYS A 473 14.72 -13.26 20.66
N LEU A 474 14.76 -13.20 21.99
CA LEU A 474 13.83 -13.95 22.85
C LEU A 474 12.38 -13.45 22.69
N GLN A 475 12.19 -12.13 22.58
CA GLN A 475 10.87 -11.53 22.28
C GLN A 475 10.32 -12.06 20.95
N HIS A 476 11.14 -12.13 19.89
CA HIS A 476 10.73 -12.66 18.59
C HIS A 476 10.42 -14.17 18.66
N LYS A 477 11.18 -14.95 19.44
CA LYS A 477 10.88 -16.36 19.70
C LYS A 477 9.51 -16.54 20.38
N TYR A 478 9.23 -15.76 21.43
CA TYR A 478 7.93 -15.79 22.11
C TYR A 478 6.79 -15.28 21.22
N GLN A 479 7.04 -14.27 20.38
CA GLN A 479 6.08 -13.82 19.39
C GLN A 479 5.75 -14.93 18.39
N SER A 480 6.75 -15.66 17.88
CA SER A 480 6.52 -16.81 16.99
C SER A 480 5.68 -17.88 17.66
N LYS A 481 6.03 -18.27 18.89
CA LYS A 481 5.27 -19.28 19.66
C LYS A 481 3.85 -18.82 20.00
N LEU A 482 3.66 -17.53 20.27
CA LEU A 482 2.35 -16.92 20.44
C LEU A 482 1.53 -17.00 19.15
N MET A 483 2.12 -16.67 18.00
CA MET A 483 1.43 -16.77 16.70
C MET A 483 1.03 -18.22 16.38
N GLU A 484 1.92 -19.20 16.64
CA GLU A 484 1.63 -20.63 16.48
C GLU A 484 0.41 -21.04 17.35
N ALA A 485 0.42 -20.70 18.64
CA ALA A 485 -0.70 -21.02 19.54
C ALA A 485 -2.01 -20.31 19.13
N GLN A 486 -1.90 -19.07 18.66
CA GLN A 486 -3.04 -18.30 18.14
C GLN A 486 -3.65 -18.93 16.90
N ASP A 487 -2.84 -19.40 15.96
CA ASP A 487 -3.33 -20.00 14.72
C ASP A 487 -3.98 -21.37 14.97
N VAL A 488 -3.44 -22.19 15.88
CA VAL A 488 -4.08 -23.44 16.31
C VAL A 488 -5.45 -23.16 16.95
N ARG A 489 -5.53 -22.20 17.89
CA ARG A 489 -6.82 -21.81 18.51
C ARG A 489 -7.80 -21.26 17.47
N LEU A 490 -7.34 -20.38 16.59
CA LEU A 490 -8.19 -19.77 15.56
C LEU A 490 -8.71 -20.83 14.58
N LYS A 491 -7.87 -21.81 14.22
CA LYS A 491 -8.27 -22.94 13.38
C LYS A 491 -9.38 -23.75 14.06
N ALA A 492 -9.17 -24.19 15.31
CA ALA A 492 -10.18 -24.92 16.07
C ALA A 492 -11.49 -24.14 16.22
N MET A 493 -11.41 -22.83 16.47
CA MET A 493 -12.58 -21.96 16.56
C MET A 493 -13.28 -21.79 15.20
N THR A 494 -12.52 -21.70 14.11
CA THR A 494 -13.08 -21.61 12.75
C THR A 494 -13.82 -22.89 12.39
N GLU A 495 -13.20 -24.06 12.61
CA GLU A 495 -13.83 -25.36 12.38
C GLU A 495 -15.11 -25.52 13.22
N SER A 496 -15.07 -25.13 14.49
CA SER A 496 -16.25 -25.16 15.37
C SER A 496 -17.38 -24.27 14.86
N LEU A 497 -17.07 -23.08 14.32
CA LEU A 497 -18.07 -22.15 13.81
C LEU A 497 -18.64 -22.56 12.45
N VAL A 498 -17.81 -23.11 11.55
CA VAL A 498 -18.26 -23.66 10.27
C VAL A 498 -19.26 -24.79 10.49
N HIS A 499 -19.01 -25.63 11.49
CA HIS A 499 -19.83 -26.80 11.80
C HIS A 499 -20.79 -26.59 12.98
N MET A 500 -21.11 -25.35 13.33
CA MET A 500 -21.92 -25.02 14.52
C MET A 500 -23.27 -25.75 14.55
N LYS A 501 -23.92 -25.92 13.38
CA LYS A 501 -25.18 -26.67 13.25
C LYS A 501 -25.04 -28.11 13.76
N VAL A 502 -23.97 -28.80 13.34
CA VAL A 502 -23.68 -30.18 13.75
C VAL A 502 -23.37 -30.24 15.25
N LEU A 503 -22.53 -29.31 15.74
CA LEU A 503 -22.19 -29.24 17.16
C LEU A 503 -23.41 -29.04 18.06
N LYS A 504 -24.38 -28.22 17.63
CA LYS A 504 -25.64 -28.01 18.38
C LYS A 504 -26.58 -29.20 18.32
N LEU A 505 -26.71 -29.84 17.16
CA LEU A 505 -27.53 -31.04 16.99
C LEU A 505 -27.09 -32.18 17.92
N TYR A 506 -25.78 -32.36 18.11
CA TYR A 506 -25.20 -33.37 19.00
C TYR A 506 -24.91 -32.88 20.43
N ALA A 507 -25.25 -31.63 20.77
CA ALA A 507 -24.93 -31.00 22.05
C ALA A 507 -23.42 -31.04 22.43
N TRP A 508 -22.53 -31.03 21.44
CA TRP A 508 -21.07 -31.05 21.63
C TRP A 508 -20.45 -29.67 21.89
N GLU A 509 -21.26 -28.62 21.89
CA GLU A 509 -20.85 -27.23 22.12
C GLU A 509 -20.02 -27.04 23.41
N ALA A 510 -20.40 -27.69 24.52
CA ALA A 510 -19.67 -27.59 25.79
C ALA A 510 -18.27 -28.24 25.71
N HIS A 511 -18.14 -29.36 25.00
CA HIS A 511 -16.86 -30.04 24.81
C HIS A 511 -15.90 -29.18 23.96
N PHE A 512 -16.36 -28.72 22.79
CA PHE A 512 -15.55 -27.87 21.90
C PHE A 512 -15.17 -26.53 22.54
N LYS A 513 -16.09 -25.94 23.32
CA LYS A 513 -15.77 -24.75 24.12
C LYS A 513 -14.61 -25.02 25.08
N LYS A 514 -14.63 -26.13 25.82
CA LYS A 514 -13.56 -26.51 26.76
C LYS A 514 -12.22 -26.75 26.04
N VAL A 515 -12.25 -27.34 24.84
CA VAL A 515 -11.05 -27.47 23.99
C VAL A 515 -10.47 -26.10 23.63
N ILE A 516 -11.31 -25.15 23.20
CA ILE A 516 -10.86 -23.79 22.86
C ILE A 516 -10.33 -23.05 24.10
N GLU A 517 -10.93 -23.22 25.27
CA GLU A 517 -10.42 -22.69 26.55
C GLU A 517 -9.04 -23.27 26.88
N GLY A 518 -8.84 -24.57 26.69
CA GLY A 518 -7.51 -25.21 26.85
C GLY A 518 -6.45 -24.62 25.92
N LEU A 519 -6.79 -24.42 24.64
CA LEU A 519 -5.91 -23.76 23.67
C LEU A 519 -5.63 -22.29 24.05
N ARG A 520 -6.61 -21.60 24.65
CA ARG A 520 -6.44 -20.23 25.14
C ARG A 520 -5.47 -20.13 26.32
N GLU A 521 -5.43 -21.11 27.21
CA GLU A 521 -4.45 -21.13 28.31
C GLU A 521 -3.01 -21.33 27.79
N VAL A 522 -2.82 -22.13 26.73
CA VAL A 522 -1.53 -22.25 26.04
C VAL A 522 -1.14 -20.91 25.41
N GLU A 523 -2.06 -20.24 24.71
CA GLU A 523 -1.85 -18.91 24.16
C GLU A 523 -1.50 -17.89 25.27
N TYR A 524 -2.22 -17.93 26.39
CA TYR A 524 -2.03 -17.03 27.53
C TYR A 524 -0.63 -17.13 28.13
N LYS A 525 -0.06 -18.33 28.23
CA LYS A 525 1.33 -18.56 28.69
C LYS A 525 2.33 -17.81 27.80
N TRP A 526 2.20 -17.95 26.48
CA TRP A 526 3.08 -17.28 25.52
C TRP A 526 2.83 -15.78 25.45
N LEU A 527 1.56 -15.35 25.55
CA LEU A 527 1.18 -13.94 25.57
C LEU A 527 1.79 -13.22 26.78
N THR A 528 1.72 -13.84 27.96
CA THR A 528 2.31 -13.31 29.19
C THR A 528 3.83 -13.17 29.05
N ALA A 529 4.52 -14.22 28.58
CA ALA A 529 5.96 -14.19 28.35
C ALA A 529 6.36 -13.10 27.33
N PHE A 530 5.62 -12.97 26.23
CA PHE A 530 5.86 -11.94 25.21
C PHE A 530 5.66 -10.52 25.75
N GLN A 531 4.53 -10.26 26.42
CA GLN A 531 4.18 -8.93 26.93
C GLN A 531 5.11 -8.49 28.06
N LEU A 532 5.47 -9.40 28.97
CA LEU A 532 6.45 -9.15 30.01
C LEU A 532 7.80 -8.80 29.40
N ARG A 533 8.25 -9.56 28.38
CA ARG A 533 9.50 -9.26 27.69
C ARG A 533 9.47 -7.91 26.97
N ARG A 534 8.35 -7.56 26.35
CA ARG A 534 8.13 -6.26 25.70
C ARG A 534 8.19 -5.11 26.72
N ALA A 535 7.62 -5.28 27.91
CA ALA A 535 7.70 -4.31 28.99
C ALA A 535 9.15 -4.08 29.47
N TYR A 536 9.92 -5.16 29.64
CA TYR A 536 11.34 -5.06 29.96
C TYR A 536 12.16 -4.36 28.88
N ASN A 537 11.95 -4.71 27.60
CA ASN A 537 12.62 -4.03 26.48
C ASN A 537 12.27 -2.54 26.42
N SER A 538 11.00 -2.20 26.63
CA SER A 538 10.56 -0.81 26.71
C SER A 538 11.20 -0.08 27.90
N PHE A 539 11.29 -0.72 29.07
CA PHE A 539 11.95 -0.14 30.24
C PHE A 539 13.42 0.16 29.98
N LEU A 540 14.19 -0.82 29.47
CA LEU A 540 15.61 -0.64 29.15
C LEU A 540 15.86 0.45 28.10
N PHE A 541 14.97 0.56 27.11
CA PHE A 541 15.05 1.61 26.10
C PHE A 541 14.81 3.01 26.71
N TRP A 542 13.75 3.17 27.49
CA TRP A 542 13.39 4.47 28.09
C TRP A 542 14.29 4.87 29.28
N SER A 543 15.03 3.93 29.87
CA SER A 543 16.06 4.24 30.88
C SER A 543 17.42 4.60 30.28
N SER A 544 17.71 4.17 29.05
CA SER A 544 18.94 4.49 28.33
C SER A 544 19.32 5.98 28.35
N PRO A 545 18.42 6.96 28.09
CA PRO A 545 18.78 8.38 28.16
C PRO A 545 19.37 8.82 29.50
N VAL A 546 18.81 8.32 30.60
CA VAL A 546 19.24 8.66 31.96
C VAL A 546 20.63 8.06 32.22
N LEU A 547 20.83 6.78 31.86
CA LEU A 547 22.10 6.08 32.04
C LEU A 547 23.23 6.67 31.19
N VAL A 548 22.96 6.97 29.91
CA VAL A 548 23.94 7.56 28.99
C VAL A 548 24.32 8.97 29.45
N SER A 549 23.34 9.78 29.90
CA SER A 549 23.63 11.12 30.44
C SER A 549 24.45 11.05 31.72
N ALA A 550 24.12 10.13 32.64
CA ALA A 550 24.86 9.93 33.88
C ALA A 550 26.33 9.58 33.63
N ALA A 551 26.59 8.59 32.77
CA ALA A 551 27.95 8.17 32.43
C ALA A 551 28.73 9.29 31.74
N THR A 552 28.09 10.01 30.83
CA THR A 552 28.74 11.11 30.08
C THR A 552 29.12 12.26 31.00
N PHE A 553 28.19 12.75 31.83
CA PHE A 553 28.48 13.86 32.74
C PHE A 553 29.49 13.48 33.83
N LEU A 554 29.45 12.24 34.33
CA LEU A 554 30.49 11.72 35.24
C LEU A 554 31.87 11.70 34.57
N THR A 555 31.94 11.29 33.31
CA THR A 555 33.20 11.30 32.53
C THR A 555 33.68 12.72 32.27
N CYS A 556 32.78 13.68 32.03
CA CYS A 556 33.14 15.10 31.90
C CYS A 556 33.79 15.64 33.18
N TYR A 557 33.26 15.26 34.35
CA TYR A 557 33.86 15.60 35.63
C TYR A 557 35.27 15.00 35.79
N LEU A 558 35.46 13.71 35.44
CA LEU A 558 36.76 13.03 35.53
C LEU A 558 37.79 13.61 34.56
N LEU A 559 37.39 13.91 33.31
CA LEU A 559 38.25 14.49 32.27
C LEU A 559 38.38 16.02 32.37
N LYS A 560 37.77 16.65 33.39
CA LYS A 560 37.76 18.10 33.60
C LYS A 560 37.25 18.90 32.38
N ILE A 561 36.29 18.34 31.64
CA ILE A 561 35.62 19.03 30.52
C ILE A 561 34.57 19.97 31.12
N PRO A 562 34.56 21.28 30.76
CA PRO A 562 33.61 22.23 31.33
C PRO A 562 32.17 21.91 30.91
N LEU A 563 31.30 21.78 31.90
CA LEU A 563 29.86 21.56 31.71
C LEU A 563 29.14 22.90 31.67
N ASP A 564 28.93 23.42 30.47
CA ASP A 564 28.11 24.61 30.24
C ASP A 564 26.70 24.24 29.78
N ALA A 565 25.73 25.14 30.00
CA ALA A 565 24.34 24.96 29.58
C ALA A 565 24.22 24.60 28.08
N SER A 566 25.00 25.26 27.21
CA SER A 566 24.97 25.01 25.77
C SER A 566 25.41 23.59 25.41
N ASN A 567 26.46 23.07 26.04
CA ASN A 567 26.95 21.70 25.79
C ASN A 567 26.01 20.64 26.38
N VAL A 568 25.48 20.86 27.60
CA VAL A 568 24.58 19.93 28.30
C VAL A 568 23.26 19.75 27.55
N PHE A 569 22.59 20.83 27.17
CA PHE A 569 21.29 20.73 26.47
C PHE A 569 21.44 20.26 25.03
N THR A 570 22.54 20.62 24.35
CA THR A 570 22.85 20.08 23.02
C THR A 570 23.09 18.58 23.08
N PHE A 571 23.80 18.09 24.10
CA PHE A 571 24.02 16.67 24.34
C PHE A 571 22.69 15.93 24.57
N VAL A 572 21.85 16.40 25.49
CA VAL A 572 20.56 15.75 25.81
C VAL A 572 19.63 15.74 24.58
N ALA A 573 19.59 16.83 23.80
CA ALA A 573 18.81 16.89 22.57
C ALA A 573 19.34 15.92 21.49
N THR A 574 20.66 15.82 21.33
CA THR A 574 21.31 14.90 20.38
C THR A 574 21.11 13.44 20.78
N LEU A 575 21.12 13.14 22.08
CA LEU A 575 20.85 11.80 22.60
C LEU A 575 19.46 11.29 22.19
N ARG A 576 18.45 12.16 22.20
CA ARG A 576 17.10 11.83 21.71
C ARG A 576 17.10 11.52 20.21
N LEU A 577 17.91 12.21 19.40
CA LEU A 577 18.05 11.92 17.97
C LEU A 577 18.66 10.54 17.68
N VAL A 578 19.53 10.04 18.57
CA VAL A 578 20.16 8.71 18.42
C VAL A 578 19.21 7.57 18.81
N GLN A 579 18.27 7.82 19.72
CA GLN A 579 17.38 6.79 20.26
C GLN A 579 16.38 6.23 19.24
N ASP A 580 15.77 7.10 18.43
CA ASP A 580 14.76 6.68 17.46
C ASP A 580 15.33 5.72 16.39
N PRO A 581 16.48 6.02 15.73
CA PRO A 581 17.14 5.08 14.83
C PRO A 581 17.44 3.73 15.47
N ILE A 582 18.00 3.72 16.69
CA ILE A 582 18.36 2.48 17.40
C ILE A 582 17.12 1.60 17.63
N ARG A 583 15.99 2.21 18.00
CA ARG A 583 14.73 1.49 18.21
C ARG A 583 14.20 0.83 16.94
N GLN A 584 14.36 1.49 15.79
CA GLN A 584 13.76 1.08 14.52
C GLN A 584 14.60 0.08 13.72
N ILE A 585 15.90 -0.08 14.02
CA ILE A 585 16.78 -1.02 13.31
C ILE A 585 16.20 -2.46 13.23
N PRO A 586 15.71 -3.07 14.32
CA PRO A 586 15.14 -4.41 14.26
C PRO A 586 13.91 -4.50 13.34
N ASP A 587 13.06 -3.47 13.32
CA ASP A 587 11.86 -3.41 12.48
C ASP A 587 12.25 -3.29 11.00
N VAL A 588 13.23 -2.44 10.67
CA VAL A 588 13.77 -2.29 9.31
C VAL A 588 14.30 -3.64 8.79
N ILE A 589 15.14 -4.32 9.58
CA ILE A 589 15.71 -5.62 9.19
C ILE A 589 14.59 -6.64 8.98
N GLY A 590 13.62 -6.70 9.90
CA GLY A 590 12.47 -7.61 9.81
C GLY A 590 11.65 -7.40 8.55
N VAL A 591 11.32 -6.14 8.22
CA VAL A 591 10.52 -5.81 7.03
C VAL A 591 11.29 -6.09 5.74
N VAL A 592 12.58 -5.78 5.67
CA VAL A 592 13.41 -6.07 4.49
C VAL A 592 13.44 -7.57 4.21
N ILE A 593 13.65 -8.41 5.23
CA ILE A 593 13.65 -9.87 5.08
C ILE A 593 12.27 -10.37 4.63
N GLN A 594 11.20 -9.89 5.27
CA GLN A 594 9.83 -10.30 4.92
C GLN A 594 9.43 -9.87 3.50
N ALA A 595 9.79 -8.65 3.08
CA ALA A 595 9.54 -8.14 1.75
C ALA A 595 10.31 -8.97 0.71
N LYS A 596 11.57 -9.34 0.97
CA LYS A 596 12.36 -10.23 0.11
C LYS A 596 11.68 -11.59 -0.08
N VAL A 597 11.24 -12.24 1.00
CA VAL A 597 10.55 -13.54 0.94
C VAL A 597 9.22 -13.43 0.18
N ALA A 598 8.40 -12.43 0.49
CA ALA A 598 7.13 -12.16 -0.19
C ALA A 598 7.35 -11.95 -1.70
N PHE A 599 8.37 -11.16 -2.05
CA PHE A 599 8.75 -10.90 -3.43
C PHE A 599 9.17 -12.17 -4.18
N THR A 600 10.02 -13.01 -3.57
CA THR A 600 10.42 -14.31 -4.15
C THR A 600 9.21 -15.22 -4.40
N ARG A 601 8.24 -15.27 -3.48
CA ARG A 601 7.02 -16.08 -3.65
C ARG A 601 6.15 -15.59 -4.81
N ILE A 602 5.90 -14.27 -4.87
CA ILE A 602 5.09 -13.69 -5.95
C ILE A 602 5.78 -13.85 -7.30
N SER A 603 7.10 -13.60 -7.39
CA SER A 603 7.87 -13.81 -8.63
C SER A 603 7.73 -15.25 -9.11
N LYS A 604 7.96 -16.24 -8.22
CA LYS A 604 7.83 -17.67 -8.55
C LYS A 604 6.41 -18.06 -9.01
N PHE A 605 5.39 -17.43 -8.45
CA PHE A 605 4.00 -17.62 -8.86
C PHE A 605 3.70 -16.99 -10.23
N LEU A 606 4.19 -15.77 -10.48
CA LEU A 606 4.04 -15.10 -11.78
C LEU A 606 4.80 -15.82 -12.90
N ASP A 607 5.87 -16.52 -12.57
CA ASP A 607 6.65 -17.38 -13.49
C ASP A 607 6.07 -18.79 -13.66
N ALA A 608 5.02 -19.17 -12.92
CA ALA A 608 4.41 -20.49 -13.03
C ALA A 608 3.81 -20.72 -14.45
N PRO A 609 3.79 -21.96 -14.96
CA PRO A 609 3.29 -22.25 -16.30
C PRO A 609 1.80 -21.90 -16.44
N GLU A 610 1.44 -21.31 -17.58
CA GLU A 610 0.06 -20.98 -17.94
C GLU A 610 -0.54 -22.09 -18.83
N LEU A 611 -1.86 -22.25 -18.79
CA LEU A 611 -2.59 -23.02 -19.80
C LEU A 611 -2.48 -22.28 -21.12
N ASN A 612 -1.88 -22.93 -22.10
CA ASN A 612 -1.99 -22.48 -23.48
C ASN A 612 -3.45 -22.70 -23.89
N GLY A 613 -4.24 -21.62 -23.92
CA GLY A 613 -5.64 -21.71 -24.30
C GLY A 613 -5.79 -22.40 -25.66
N GLN A 614 -6.77 -23.29 -25.78
CA GLN A 614 -7.13 -23.85 -27.09
C GLN A 614 -7.63 -22.71 -27.98
N ALA A 615 -7.08 -22.57 -29.19
CA ALA A 615 -7.53 -21.58 -30.16
C ALA A 615 -8.95 -21.93 -30.61
N ARG A 616 -9.96 -21.34 -29.95
CA ARG A 616 -11.37 -21.48 -30.32
C ARG A 616 -11.57 -20.84 -31.69
N LYS A 617 -12.00 -21.62 -32.68
CA LYS A 617 -12.41 -21.06 -33.98
C LYS A 617 -13.73 -20.31 -33.78
N LYS A 618 -13.87 -19.16 -34.44
CA LYS A 618 -15.15 -18.43 -34.46
C LYS A 618 -16.21 -19.35 -35.08
N TYR A 619 -17.39 -19.38 -34.46
CA TYR A 619 -18.55 -20.09 -34.99
C TYR A 619 -18.99 -19.40 -36.29
N TYR A 620 -19.12 -20.17 -37.36
CA TYR A 620 -19.73 -19.74 -38.62
C TYR A 620 -21.01 -20.55 -38.82
N VAL A 621 -22.04 -19.90 -39.34
CA VAL A 621 -23.30 -20.57 -39.70
C VAL A 621 -23.00 -21.65 -40.75
N GLY A 622 -23.40 -22.91 -40.49
CA GLY A 622 -23.15 -24.05 -41.38
C GLY A 622 -22.05 -25.04 -40.95
N ILE A 623 -21.66 -25.07 -39.67
CA ILE A 623 -20.78 -26.13 -39.15
C ILE A 623 -21.62 -27.34 -38.74
N ASP A 624 -21.47 -28.46 -39.45
CA ASP A 624 -22.22 -29.70 -39.17
C ASP A 624 -21.85 -30.33 -37.82
N TYR A 625 -20.58 -30.21 -37.40
CA TYR A 625 -20.03 -30.81 -36.18
C TYR A 625 -19.42 -29.74 -35.25
N PRO A 626 -20.20 -29.17 -34.31
CA PRO A 626 -19.70 -28.19 -33.35
C PRO A 626 -18.62 -28.75 -32.40
N LEU A 627 -18.58 -30.07 -32.21
CA LEU A 627 -17.56 -30.76 -31.41
C LEU A 627 -17.00 -31.95 -32.21
N ALA A 628 -15.69 -31.94 -32.45
CA ALA A 628 -14.96 -33.04 -33.06
C ALA A 628 -13.62 -33.28 -32.35
N MET A 629 -13.36 -34.52 -31.96
CA MET A 629 -12.10 -35.01 -31.39
C MET A 629 -11.61 -36.20 -32.21
N ASN A 630 -10.36 -36.12 -32.68
CA ASN A 630 -9.71 -37.18 -33.44
C ASN A 630 -8.45 -37.65 -32.71
N SER A 631 -8.48 -38.91 -32.24
CA SER A 631 -7.41 -39.59 -31.50
C SER A 631 -6.79 -38.72 -30.41
N CYS A 632 -7.63 -38.06 -29.60
CA CYS A 632 -7.16 -37.16 -28.56
C CYS A 632 -6.78 -37.91 -27.29
N SER A 633 -5.58 -37.60 -26.76
CA SER A 633 -5.14 -38.04 -25.44
C SER A 633 -4.96 -36.83 -24.52
N PHE A 634 -5.40 -36.96 -23.27
CA PHE A 634 -5.39 -35.88 -22.28
C PHE A 634 -4.78 -36.35 -20.96
N SER A 635 -4.05 -35.45 -20.30
CA SER A 635 -3.45 -35.72 -18.99
C SER A 635 -3.53 -34.51 -18.09
N TRP A 636 -3.94 -34.71 -16.83
CA TRP A 636 -3.85 -33.67 -15.80
C TRP A 636 -2.39 -33.43 -15.37
N ASP A 637 -1.55 -34.46 -15.47
CA ASP A 637 -0.14 -34.43 -15.07
C ASP A 637 0.79 -34.07 -16.24
N VAL A 638 1.90 -33.42 -15.89
CA VAL A 638 2.97 -33.04 -16.84
C VAL A 638 3.70 -34.28 -17.38
N ASN A 639 3.71 -35.38 -16.62
CA ASN A 639 4.30 -36.64 -17.06
C ASN A 639 3.33 -37.39 -17.98
N PRO A 640 3.66 -37.59 -19.28
CA PRO A 640 2.77 -38.18 -20.26
C PRO A 640 2.64 -39.71 -20.16
N SER A 641 3.31 -40.36 -19.19
CA SER A 641 3.42 -41.82 -19.12
C SER A 641 2.11 -42.55 -18.83
N LYS A 642 1.08 -41.87 -18.31
CA LYS A 642 -0.27 -42.42 -18.15
C LYS A 642 -1.33 -41.34 -18.42
N PRO A 643 -1.83 -41.20 -19.65
CA PRO A 643 -2.92 -40.27 -19.94
C PRO A 643 -4.17 -40.64 -19.14
N THR A 644 -4.90 -39.63 -18.67
CA THR A 644 -6.19 -39.83 -18.00
C THR A 644 -7.28 -40.21 -18.99
N LEU A 645 -7.21 -39.65 -20.21
CA LEU A 645 -8.06 -40.04 -21.34
C LEU A 645 -7.18 -40.45 -22.50
N LYS A 646 -7.51 -41.55 -23.17
CA LYS A 646 -6.69 -42.13 -24.24
C LYS A 646 -7.50 -42.30 -25.51
N ASN A 647 -6.91 -41.90 -26.65
CA ASN A 647 -7.45 -42.13 -28.00
C ASN A 647 -8.96 -41.81 -28.13
N ILE A 648 -9.39 -40.68 -27.58
CA ILE A 648 -10.80 -40.26 -27.63
C ILE A 648 -11.15 -39.83 -29.05
N ASN A 649 -12.15 -40.49 -29.62
CA ASN A 649 -12.76 -40.16 -30.90
C ASN A 649 -14.24 -39.82 -30.65
N LEU A 650 -14.62 -38.58 -30.95
CA LEU A 650 -15.97 -38.08 -30.69
C LEU A 650 -16.34 -37.05 -31.76
N ALA A 651 -17.48 -37.24 -32.43
CA ALA A 651 -18.05 -36.26 -33.35
C ALA A 651 -19.52 -36.07 -33.01
N VAL A 652 -19.89 -34.85 -32.62
CA VAL A 652 -21.27 -34.50 -32.22
C VAL A 652 -21.82 -33.50 -33.22
N LYS A 653 -23.00 -33.78 -33.77
CA LYS A 653 -23.71 -32.93 -34.73
C LYS A 653 -24.39 -31.76 -34.04
N ALA A 654 -24.62 -30.68 -34.78
CA ALA A 654 -25.40 -29.56 -34.29
C ALA A 654 -26.84 -30.00 -33.91
N GLY A 655 -27.29 -29.65 -32.70
CA GLY A 655 -28.62 -30.03 -32.16
C GLY A 655 -28.70 -31.44 -31.56
N GLU A 656 -27.65 -32.25 -31.67
CA GLU A 656 -27.60 -33.62 -31.14
C GLU A 656 -27.48 -33.64 -29.61
N LYS A 657 -28.23 -34.54 -28.97
CA LYS A 657 -28.20 -34.80 -27.53
C LYS A 657 -27.51 -36.13 -27.28
N VAL A 658 -26.35 -36.08 -26.63
CA VAL A 658 -25.50 -37.22 -26.33
C VAL A 658 -25.47 -37.45 -24.82
N ALA A 659 -25.79 -38.68 -24.38
CA ALA A 659 -25.59 -39.09 -23.00
C ALA A 659 -24.21 -39.74 -22.82
N ILE A 660 -23.56 -39.51 -21.68
CA ILE A 660 -22.27 -40.11 -21.33
C ILE A 660 -22.45 -40.96 -20.08
N CYS A 661 -22.20 -42.27 -20.20
CA CYS A 661 -22.36 -43.24 -19.13
C CYS A 661 -21.08 -44.07 -18.90
N GLY A 662 -21.03 -44.78 -17.78
CA GLY A 662 -19.90 -45.62 -17.39
C GLY A 662 -19.64 -45.59 -15.88
N GLU A 663 -18.76 -46.47 -15.40
CA GLU A 663 -18.45 -46.63 -13.98
C GLU A 663 -17.87 -45.37 -13.32
N VAL A 664 -18.00 -45.26 -11.99
CA VAL A 664 -17.41 -44.16 -11.23
C VAL A 664 -15.89 -44.18 -11.43
N GLY A 665 -15.32 -43.04 -11.85
CA GLY A 665 -13.88 -42.94 -12.14
C GLY A 665 -13.47 -43.21 -13.59
N SER A 666 -14.40 -43.54 -14.49
CA SER A 666 -14.09 -43.81 -15.92
C SER A 666 -13.64 -42.60 -16.77
N GLY A 667 -13.58 -41.40 -16.18
CA GLY A 667 -13.10 -40.19 -16.86
C GLY A 667 -14.17 -39.26 -17.46
N LYS A 668 -15.46 -39.50 -17.20
CA LYS A 668 -16.60 -38.70 -17.74
C LYS A 668 -16.48 -37.20 -17.53
N SER A 669 -16.30 -36.74 -16.28
CA SER A 669 -16.12 -35.31 -15.98
C SER A 669 -14.82 -34.75 -16.57
N THR A 670 -13.77 -35.59 -16.69
CA THR A 670 -12.51 -35.21 -17.37
C THR A 670 -12.73 -34.97 -18.85
N LEU A 671 -13.62 -35.73 -19.51
CA LEU A 671 -13.98 -35.52 -20.92
C LEU A 671 -14.65 -34.15 -21.11
N LEU A 672 -15.59 -33.78 -20.24
CA LEU A 672 -16.19 -32.44 -20.26
C LEU A 672 -15.14 -31.34 -20.02
N ALA A 673 -14.22 -31.54 -19.08
CA ALA A 673 -13.13 -30.60 -18.82
C ALA A 673 -12.15 -30.47 -20.02
N ALA A 674 -11.96 -31.55 -20.78
CA ALA A 674 -11.17 -31.54 -22.01
C ALA A 674 -11.85 -30.72 -23.13
N VAL A 675 -13.19 -30.82 -23.28
CA VAL A 675 -13.99 -29.97 -24.18
C VAL A 675 -13.86 -28.49 -23.82
N LEU A 676 -13.87 -28.17 -22.52
CA LEU A 676 -13.70 -26.78 -22.04
C LEU A 676 -12.32 -26.20 -22.31
N GLY A 677 -11.32 -27.06 -22.54
CA GLY A 677 -9.91 -26.70 -22.67
C GLY A 677 -9.19 -26.55 -21.34
N GLU A 678 -9.76 -27.08 -20.25
CA GLU A 678 -9.12 -27.06 -18.93
C GLU A 678 -8.03 -28.13 -18.84
N VAL A 679 -8.15 -29.25 -19.56
CA VAL A 679 -7.14 -30.33 -19.56
C VAL A 679 -6.17 -30.18 -20.74
N PRO A 680 -4.85 -30.16 -20.51
CA PRO A 680 -3.86 -30.16 -21.59
C PRO A 680 -4.01 -31.39 -22.49
N LYS A 681 -4.03 -31.17 -23.80
CA LYS A 681 -3.92 -32.25 -24.78
C LYS A 681 -2.46 -32.67 -24.93
N THR A 682 -2.20 -33.97 -24.97
CA THR A 682 -0.88 -34.52 -25.32
C THR A 682 -0.80 -34.86 -26.80
N GLU A 683 -1.86 -35.44 -27.35
CA GLU A 683 -1.93 -35.93 -28.73
C GLU A 683 -3.30 -35.62 -29.36
N GLY A 684 -3.35 -35.69 -30.69
CA GLY A 684 -4.58 -35.53 -31.47
C GLY A 684 -5.05 -34.08 -31.69
N THR A 685 -6.23 -33.97 -32.30
CA THR A 685 -6.85 -32.69 -32.68
C THR A 685 -8.27 -32.59 -32.15
N ILE A 686 -8.53 -31.50 -31.43
CA ILE A 686 -9.84 -31.13 -30.90
C ILE A 686 -10.31 -29.84 -31.56
N GLN A 687 -11.56 -29.83 -32.02
CA GLN A 687 -12.24 -28.68 -32.57
C GLN A 687 -13.54 -28.46 -31.79
N VAL A 688 -13.70 -27.26 -31.24
CA VAL A 688 -14.90 -26.81 -30.53
C VAL A 688 -15.33 -25.47 -31.10
N CYS A 689 -16.59 -25.36 -31.53
CA CYS A 689 -17.15 -24.18 -32.17
C CYS A 689 -18.46 -23.78 -31.48
N GLY A 690 -18.56 -22.53 -31.00
CA GLY A 690 -19.75 -21.99 -30.33
C GLY A 690 -19.51 -21.57 -28.88
N LYS A 691 -20.51 -20.92 -28.28
CA LYS A 691 -20.57 -20.60 -26.84
C LYS A 691 -20.93 -21.88 -26.07
N ILE A 692 -20.22 -22.14 -24.97
CA ILE A 692 -20.48 -23.30 -24.10
C ILE A 692 -21.11 -22.83 -22.79
N ALA A 693 -22.17 -23.51 -22.36
CA ALA A 693 -22.68 -23.46 -21.00
C ALA A 693 -22.26 -24.75 -20.26
N TYR A 694 -21.66 -24.59 -19.09
CA TYR A 694 -21.20 -25.71 -18.27
C TYR A 694 -21.90 -25.72 -16.92
N ILE A 695 -22.46 -26.87 -16.57
CA ILE A 695 -23.07 -27.15 -15.28
C ILE A 695 -22.24 -28.25 -14.62
N SER A 696 -21.58 -27.88 -13.52
CA SER A 696 -20.73 -28.75 -12.73
C SER A 696 -21.53 -29.60 -11.75
N GLN A 697 -21.04 -30.81 -11.47
CA GLN A 697 -21.61 -31.72 -10.46
C GLN A 697 -21.79 -31.04 -9.09
N ASN A 698 -20.76 -30.30 -8.65
CA ASN A 698 -20.84 -29.46 -7.45
C ASN A 698 -21.30 -28.05 -7.83
N ALA A 699 -22.49 -27.66 -7.39
CA ALA A 699 -23.07 -26.36 -7.73
C ALA A 699 -22.30 -25.19 -7.10
N TRP A 700 -21.93 -24.21 -7.94
CA TRP A 700 -21.25 -22.99 -7.51
C TRP A 700 -22.16 -21.75 -7.58
N ILE A 701 -22.41 -21.14 -6.43
CA ILE A 701 -23.26 -19.97 -6.25
C ILE A 701 -22.42 -18.78 -5.76
N GLN A 702 -22.55 -17.65 -6.43
CA GLN A 702 -21.90 -16.39 -6.06
C GLN A 702 -22.64 -15.73 -4.89
N THR A 703 -21.92 -14.95 -4.09
CA THR A 703 -22.56 -14.08 -3.09
C THR A 703 -23.24 -12.92 -3.80
N GLY A 704 -24.55 -12.77 -3.58
CA GLY A 704 -25.40 -11.83 -4.30
C GLY A 704 -26.87 -12.23 -4.20
N THR A 705 -27.76 -11.63 -4.97
CA THR A 705 -29.16 -12.08 -5.03
C THR A 705 -29.28 -13.36 -5.86
N VAL A 706 -30.42 -14.08 -5.75
CA VAL A 706 -30.71 -15.21 -6.65
C VAL A 706 -30.78 -14.71 -8.09
N GLN A 707 -31.38 -13.54 -8.30
CA GLN A 707 -31.45 -12.86 -9.59
C GLN A 707 -30.06 -12.60 -10.19
N ASP A 708 -29.14 -11.99 -9.44
CA ASP A 708 -27.76 -11.73 -9.90
C ASP A 708 -27.03 -13.02 -10.28
N ASN A 709 -27.29 -14.11 -9.54
CA ASN A 709 -26.72 -15.41 -9.81
C ASN A 709 -27.22 -16.03 -11.13
N ILE A 710 -28.48 -15.81 -11.49
CA ILE A 710 -29.08 -16.31 -12.74
C ILE A 710 -28.65 -15.42 -13.91
N LEU A 711 -28.73 -14.09 -13.75
CA LEU A 711 -28.33 -13.12 -14.78
C LEU A 711 -26.84 -13.21 -15.12
N PHE A 712 -26.01 -13.41 -14.10
CA PHE A 712 -24.57 -13.64 -14.23
C PHE A 712 -23.83 -12.57 -15.05
N GLY A 713 -24.21 -11.31 -14.83
CA GLY A 713 -23.65 -10.14 -15.53
C GLY A 713 -24.34 -9.77 -16.84
N SER A 714 -25.33 -10.55 -17.31
CA SER A 714 -26.20 -10.19 -18.43
C SER A 714 -27.28 -9.19 -17.99
N SER A 715 -27.81 -8.41 -18.93
CA SER A 715 -28.97 -7.56 -18.70
C SER A 715 -30.24 -8.38 -18.50
N MET A 716 -31.18 -7.86 -17.71
CA MET A 716 -32.45 -8.52 -17.41
C MET A 716 -33.49 -8.30 -18.51
N ASP A 717 -33.73 -9.34 -19.31
CA ASP A 717 -34.96 -9.56 -20.06
C ASP A 717 -35.99 -10.30 -19.20
N ARG A 718 -37.11 -9.64 -18.91
CA ARG A 718 -38.15 -10.13 -18.00
C ARG A 718 -38.86 -11.38 -18.51
N GLU A 719 -39.18 -11.44 -19.80
CA GLU A 719 -39.95 -12.55 -20.37
C GLU A 719 -39.08 -13.81 -20.39
N ARG A 720 -37.86 -13.67 -20.87
CA ARG A 720 -36.87 -14.75 -20.87
C ARG A 720 -36.55 -15.24 -19.46
N TYR A 721 -36.44 -14.32 -18.51
CA TYR A 721 -36.15 -14.67 -17.12
C TYR A 721 -37.30 -15.46 -16.49
N HIS A 722 -38.55 -15.01 -16.68
CA HIS A 722 -39.71 -15.73 -16.18
C HIS A 722 -39.86 -17.12 -16.79
N ASN A 723 -39.66 -17.24 -18.11
CA ASN A 723 -39.63 -18.54 -18.79
C ASN A 723 -38.50 -19.43 -18.25
N THR A 724 -37.30 -18.88 -18.01
CA THR A 724 -36.19 -19.62 -17.40
C THR A 724 -36.56 -20.15 -16.02
N LEU A 725 -37.19 -19.34 -15.17
CA LEU A 725 -37.62 -19.76 -13.83
C LEU A 725 -38.65 -20.89 -13.87
N ALA A 726 -39.61 -20.81 -14.79
CA ALA A 726 -40.62 -21.85 -14.99
C ALA A 726 -39.98 -23.17 -15.44
N ARG A 727 -39.17 -23.14 -16.50
CA ARG A 727 -38.49 -24.32 -17.08
C ARG A 727 -37.49 -24.99 -16.13
N CYS A 728 -36.98 -24.26 -15.15
CA CYS A 728 -36.09 -24.78 -14.12
C CYS A 728 -36.82 -25.16 -12.82
N SER A 729 -38.16 -25.16 -12.79
CA SER A 729 -38.95 -25.48 -11.58
C SER A 729 -38.56 -24.64 -10.35
N LEU A 730 -38.15 -23.38 -10.55
CA LEU A 730 -37.70 -22.50 -9.46
C LEU A 730 -38.82 -21.64 -8.86
N VAL A 731 -39.97 -21.53 -9.51
CA VAL A 731 -41.06 -20.62 -9.09
C VAL A 731 -41.48 -20.89 -7.63
N LYS A 732 -41.76 -22.15 -7.29
CA LYS A 732 -42.13 -22.56 -5.93
C LYS A 732 -40.99 -22.33 -4.92
N ASP A 733 -39.73 -22.52 -5.34
CA ASP A 733 -38.58 -22.26 -4.47
C ASP A 733 -38.49 -20.77 -4.12
N LEU A 734 -38.72 -19.88 -5.09
CA LEU A 734 -38.69 -18.44 -4.90
C LEU A 734 -39.84 -17.96 -4.01
N GLU A 735 -41.04 -18.52 -4.15
CA GLU A 735 -42.19 -18.19 -3.28
C GLU A 735 -41.92 -18.50 -1.81
N MET A 736 -41.10 -19.51 -1.52
CA MET A 736 -40.69 -19.86 -0.15
C MET A 736 -39.60 -18.94 0.40
N LEU A 737 -38.92 -18.16 -0.44
CA LEU A 737 -37.87 -17.24 0.00
C LEU A 737 -38.47 -15.90 0.49
N PRO A 738 -37.93 -15.30 1.57
CA PRO A 738 -38.51 -14.08 2.17
C PRO A 738 -38.67 -12.90 1.20
N TYR A 739 -37.82 -12.81 0.17
CA TYR A 739 -37.87 -11.75 -0.85
C TYR A 739 -37.85 -12.29 -2.27
N GLY A 740 -38.31 -13.52 -2.49
CA GLY A 740 -38.26 -14.13 -3.81
C GLY A 740 -36.84 -14.17 -4.37
N ASP A 741 -36.67 -13.71 -5.61
CA ASP A 741 -35.39 -13.70 -6.32
C ASP A 741 -34.43 -12.59 -5.88
N CYS A 742 -34.93 -11.56 -5.20
CA CYS A 742 -34.14 -10.49 -4.58
C CYS A 742 -33.49 -10.94 -3.25
N THR A 743 -33.76 -12.16 -2.80
CA THR A 743 -33.19 -12.72 -1.57
C THR A 743 -31.66 -12.82 -1.69
N GLN A 744 -30.93 -12.28 -0.71
CA GLN A 744 -29.48 -12.38 -0.65
C GLN A 744 -29.03 -13.79 -0.26
N ILE A 745 -28.18 -14.36 -1.10
CA ILE A 745 -27.58 -15.68 -0.92
C ILE A 745 -26.14 -15.53 -0.43
N GLY A 746 -25.85 -16.16 0.71
CA GLY A 746 -24.52 -16.16 1.33
C GLY A 746 -23.45 -16.92 0.54
N GLU A 747 -22.20 -16.87 1.00
CA GLU A 747 -21.06 -17.56 0.40
C GLU A 747 -21.35 -19.06 0.19
N ARG A 748 -21.14 -19.58 -1.04
CA ARG A 748 -21.47 -20.97 -1.46
C ARG A 748 -22.96 -21.37 -1.29
N GLY A 749 -23.84 -20.39 -1.18
CA GLY A 749 -25.28 -20.60 -1.05
C GLY A 749 -25.67 -21.40 0.19
N VAL A 750 -25.05 -21.14 1.35
CA VAL A 750 -25.38 -21.83 2.62
C VAL A 750 -26.90 -21.85 2.93
N ASN A 751 -27.64 -20.86 2.42
CA ASN A 751 -29.07 -20.70 2.66
C ASN A 751 -29.96 -21.53 1.71
N LEU A 752 -29.39 -22.23 0.72
CA LEU A 752 -30.11 -23.03 -0.27
C LEU A 752 -29.88 -24.52 -0.04
N SER A 753 -30.89 -25.34 -0.34
CA SER A 753 -30.75 -26.80 -0.38
C SER A 753 -29.88 -27.26 -1.57
N GLY A 754 -29.42 -28.51 -1.56
CA GLY A 754 -28.62 -29.08 -2.67
C GLY A 754 -29.34 -28.98 -4.02
N GLY A 755 -30.60 -29.43 -4.07
CA GLY A 755 -31.44 -29.35 -5.28
C GLY A 755 -31.72 -27.91 -5.73
N GLN A 756 -31.94 -26.98 -4.79
CA GLN A 756 -32.10 -25.56 -5.12
C GLN A 756 -30.84 -24.97 -5.75
N LYS A 757 -29.64 -25.32 -5.26
CA LYS A 757 -28.38 -24.87 -5.86
C LYS A 757 -28.21 -25.39 -7.28
N GLN A 758 -28.54 -26.67 -7.52
CA GLN A 758 -28.51 -27.25 -8.87
C GLN A 758 -29.49 -26.53 -9.81
N ARG A 759 -30.73 -26.29 -9.38
CA ARG A 759 -31.73 -25.55 -10.17
C ARG A 759 -31.32 -24.12 -10.50
N VAL A 760 -30.72 -23.39 -9.56
CA VAL A 760 -30.18 -22.03 -9.83
C VAL A 760 -29.03 -22.07 -10.86
N GLN A 761 -28.18 -23.10 -10.81
CA GLN A 761 -27.12 -23.29 -11.81
C GLN A 761 -27.67 -23.63 -13.20
N LEU A 762 -28.71 -24.46 -13.28
CA LEU A 762 -29.45 -24.74 -14.51
C LEU A 762 -30.07 -23.46 -15.08
N ALA A 763 -30.75 -22.67 -14.25
CA ALA A 763 -31.33 -21.40 -14.66
C ALA A 763 -30.27 -20.43 -15.20
N ARG A 764 -29.10 -20.34 -14.53
CA ARG A 764 -27.96 -19.54 -15.02
C ARG A 764 -27.52 -19.98 -16.43
N ALA A 765 -27.40 -21.28 -16.66
CA ALA A 765 -26.96 -21.81 -17.95
C ALA A 765 -28.00 -21.56 -19.07
N LEU A 766 -29.28 -21.78 -18.79
CA LEU A 766 -30.36 -21.53 -19.74
C LEU A 766 -30.49 -20.04 -20.07
N TYR A 767 -30.41 -19.18 -19.06
CA TYR A 767 -30.44 -17.73 -19.25
C TYR A 767 -29.26 -17.19 -20.05
N GLN A 768 -28.15 -17.92 -20.15
CA GLN A 768 -27.02 -17.52 -20.98
C GLN A 768 -27.17 -17.90 -22.47
N ASN A 769 -28.14 -18.76 -22.83
CA ASN A 769 -28.42 -19.30 -24.18
C ASN A 769 -27.15 -19.56 -24.98
N ALA A 770 -26.44 -20.62 -24.58
CA ALA A 770 -25.25 -21.09 -25.26
C ALA A 770 -25.62 -22.01 -26.45
N ASP A 771 -24.63 -22.34 -27.28
CA ASP A 771 -24.81 -23.25 -28.42
C ASP A 771 -24.64 -24.72 -27.98
N ILE A 772 -23.71 -24.95 -27.05
CA ILE A 772 -23.37 -26.27 -26.50
C ILE A 772 -23.59 -26.27 -24.99
N TYR A 773 -24.30 -27.27 -24.47
CA TYR A 773 -24.54 -27.49 -23.06
C TYR A 773 -23.79 -28.72 -22.56
N LEU A 774 -22.93 -28.54 -21.56
CA LEU A 774 -22.20 -29.61 -20.89
C LEU A 774 -22.79 -29.77 -19.48
N LEU A 775 -23.46 -30.90 -19.23
CA LEU A 775 -24.22 -31.17 -18.02
C LEU A 775 -23.54 -32.30 -17.25
N ASP A 776 -22.86 -31.98 -16.15
CA ASP A 776 -22.17 -32.97 -15.31
C ASP A 776 -23.05 -33.37 -14.12
N ASP A 777 -23.86 -34.41 -14.30
CA ASP A 777 -24.76 -35.00 -13.30
C ASP A 777 -25.69 -33.97 -12.58
N PRO A 778 -26.49 -33.19 -13.33
CA PRO A 778 -27.23 -32.03 -12.81
C PRO A 778 -28.45 -32.38 -11.94
N PHE A 779 -28.86 -33.64 -11.85
CA PHE A 779 -30.10 -34.07 -11.18
C PHE A 779 -29.88 -34.90 -9.91
N SER A 780 -28.61 -35.15 -9.54
CA SER A 780 -28.23 -36.01 -8.43
C SER A 780 -28.73 -35.55 -7.05
N ALA A 781 -28.94 -34.25 -6.84
CA ALA A 781 -29.40 -33.68 -5.57
C ALA A 781 -30.89 -33.29 -5.58
N VAL A 782 -31.63 -33.68 -6.62
CA VAL A 782 -33.04 -33.36 -6.84
C VAL A 782 -33.89 -34.62 -6.67
N ASP A 783 -35.10 -34.49 -6.14
CA ASP A 783 -36.06 -35.58 -6.04
C ASP A 783 -36.47 -36.12 -7.42
N ALA A 784 -36.84 -37.40 -7.50
CA ALA A 784 -37.13 -38.07 -8.77
C ALA A 784 -38.20 -37.35 -9.61
N HIS A 785 -39.30 -36.91 -8.98
CA HIS A 785 -40.38 -36.20 -9.69
C HIS A 785 -39.88 -34.88 -10.31
N THR A 786 -39.16 -34.06 -9.53
CA THR A 786 -38.59 -32.82 -10.05
C THR A 786 -37.49 -33.07 -11.08
N ALA A 787 -36.70 -34.14 -10.93
CA ALA A 787 -35.70 -34.55 -11.93
C ALA A 787 -36.36 -34.90 -13.27
N THR A 788 -37.47 -35.67 -13.26
CA THR A 788 -38.23 -35.98 -14.49
C THR A 788 -38.83 -34.73 -15.13
N SER A 789 -39.41 -33.82 -14.34
CA SER A 789 -39.93 -32.54 -14.85
C SER A 789 -38.82 -31.69 -15.47
N LEU A 790 -37.67 -31.55 -14.79
CA LEU A 790 -36.50 -30.85 -15.33
C LEU A 790 -36.00 -31.53 -16.61
N PHE A 791 -35.89 -32.85 -16.64
CA PHE A 791 -35.45 -33.55 -17.84
C PHE A 791 -36.34 -33.22 -19.06
N ASN A 792 -37.67 -33.31 -18.88
CA ASN A 792 -38.62 -33.05 -19.96
C ASN A 792 -38.68 -31.56 -20.35
N GLU A 793 -38.84 -30.67 -19.38
CA GLU A 793 -39.05 -29.24 -19.65
C GLU A 793 -37.75 -28.50 -19.99
N TYR A 794 -36.63 -28.89 -19.40
CA TYR A 794 -35.32 -28.26 -19.62
C TYR A 794 -34.55 -28.93 -20.75
N VAL A 795 -34.21 -30.23 -20.62
CA VAL A 795 -33.30 -30.91 -21.57
C VAL A 795 -34.00 -31.18 -22.90
N MET A 796 -35.23 -31.71 -22.85
CA MET A 796 -35.94 -32.09 -24.07
C MET A 796 -36.68 -30.92 -24.74
N SER A 797 -37.25 -30.00 -23.96
CA SER A 797 -38.01 -28.88 -24.50
C SER A 797 -37.16 -27.60 -24.65
N ALA A 798 -36.65 -27.04 -23.56
CA ALA A 798 -35.95 -25.74 -23.61
C ALA A 798 -34.61 -25.79 -24.37
N LEU A 799 -33.95 -26.96 -24.42
CA LEU A 799 -32.72 -27.21 -25.16
C LEU A 799 -32.94 -28.05 -26.43
N SER A 800 -34.16 -28.06 -26.97
CA SER A 800 -34.53 -28.88 -28.13
C SER A 800 -33.65 -28.63 -29.36
N ASP A 801 -33.28 -27.37 -29.62
CA ASP A 801 -32.44 -26.95 -30.76
C ASP A 801 -30.94 -26.88 -30.44
N LYS A 802 -30.53 -27.23 -29.22
CA LYS A 802 -29.13 -27.09 -28.74
C LYS A 802 -28.39 -28.43 -28.73
N THR A 803 -27.07 -28.36 -28.87
CA THR A 803 -26.21 -29.54 -28.67
C THR A 803 -26.02 -29.76 -27.17
N VAL A 804 -26.32 -30.97 -26.68
CA VAL A 804 -26.27 -31.31 -25.25
C VAL A 804 -25.39 -32.53 -25.03
N LEU A 805 -24.40 -32.41 -24.14
CA LEU A 805 -23.65 -33.54 -23.60
C LEU A 805 -24.01 -33.68 -22.13
N LEU A 806 -24.71 -34.76 -21.77
CA LEU A 806 -25.17 -35.01 -20.40
C LEU A 806 -24.50 -36.25 -19.82
N VAL A 807 -23.70 -36.03 -18.78
CA VAL A 807 -23.21 -37.10 -17.91
C VAL A 807 -24.28 -37.39 -16.88
N THR A 808 -24.71 -38.64 -16.78
CA THR A 808 -25.66 -39.06 -15.74
C THR A 808 -25.38 -40.49 -15.27
N HIS A 809 -25.69 -40.72 -14.00
CA HIS A 809 -25.75 -42.05 -13.41
C HIS A 809 -27.16 -42.64 -13.40
N GLN A 810 -28.19 -41.85 -13.77
CA GLN A 810 -29.57 -42.29 -13.82
C GLN A 810 -29.85 -42.90 -15.20
N VAL A 811 -30.00 -44.22 -15.21
CA VAL A 811 -30.16 -45.00 -16.45
C VAL A 811 -31.51 -44.75 -17.12
N ASP A 812 -32.52 -44.34 -16.34
CA ASP A 812 -33.90 -44.12 -16.79
C ASP A 812 -34.04 -43.06 -17.90
N PHE A 813 -33.12 -42.10 -17.97
CA PHE A 813 -33.15 -41.02 -18.97
C PHE A 813 -32.47 -41.37 -20.29
N LEU A 814 -31.65 -42.44 -20.32
CA LEU A 814 -30.84 -42.80 -21.48
C LEU A 814 -31.62 -43.11 -22.77
N PRO A 815 -32.82 -43.75 -22.74
CA PRO A 815 -33.51 -44.14 -23.98
C PRO A 815 -33.92 -42.99 -24.91
N VAL A 816 -33.96 -41.75 -24.41
CA VAL A 816 -34.46 -40.58 -25.14
C VAL A 816 -33.33 -39.80 -25.84
N PHE A 817 -32.06 -40.16 -25.62
CA PHE A 817 -30.92 -39.51 -26.25
C PHE A 817 -30.65 -40.03 -27.67
N ASP A 818 -30.13 -39.17 -28.54
CA ASP A 818 -29.81 -39.51 -29.94
C ASP A 818 -28.67 -40.55 -30.01
N SER A 819 -27.71 -40.42 -29.10
CA SER A 819 -26.56 -41.32 -28.98
C SER A 819 -26.09 -41.41 -27.52
N ILE A 820 -25.54 -42.56 -27.15
CA ILE A 820 -24.97 -42.80 -25.82
C ILE A 820 -23.50 -43.16 -25.98
N LEU A 821 -22.64 -42.49 -25.22
CA LEU A 821 -21.20 -42.68 -25.15
C LEU A 821 -20.86 -43.48 -23.89
N LEU A 822 -20.49 -44.76 -24.08
CA LEU A 822 -20.04 -45.61 -22.98
C LEU A 822 -18.53 -45.46 -22.76
N MET A 823 -18.15 -45.04 -21.56
CA MET A 823 -16.75 -44.85 -21.16
C MET A 823 -16.31 -45.85 -20.09
N SER A 824 -15.14 -46.46 -20.28
CA SER A 824 -14.44 -47.24 -19.25
C SER A 824 -12.94 -46.94 -19.28
N ASP A 825 -12.30 -46.90 -18.11
CA ASP A 825 -10.86 -46.71 -17.94
C ASP A 825 -10.23 -45.55 -18.75
N GLY A 826 -10.99 -44.47 -18.97
CA GLY A 826 -10.53 -43.30 -19.72
C GLY A 826 -10.57 -43.45 -21.25
N GLU A 827 -11.23 -44.48 -21.76
CA GLU A 827 -11.43 -44.76 -23.18
C GLU A 827 -12.93 -44.76 -23.53
N VAL A 828 -13.25 -44.45 -24.78
CA VAL A 828 -14.59 -44.61 -25.33
C VAL A 828 -14.68 -46.03 -25.88
N ILE A 829 -15.51 -46.88 -25.24
CA ILE A 829 -15.71 -48.26 -25.71
C ILE A 829 -16.57 -48.26 -26.97
N ARG A 830 -17.73 -47.59 -26.89
CA ARG A 830 -18.73 -47.57 -27.95
C ARG A 830 -19.58 -46.30 -27.88
N SER A 831 -20.01 -45.82 -29.05
CA SER A 831 -20.98 -44.74 -29.20
C SER A 831 -22.07 -45.20 -30.15
N ALA A 832 -23.29 -45.36 -29.66
CA ALA A 832 -24.43 -45.82 -30.45
C ALA A 832 -25.77 -45.46 -29.77
N PRO A 833 -26.91 -45.53 -30.49
CA PRO A 833 -28.25 -45.43 -29.90
C PRO A 833 -28.51 -46.48 -28.82
N TYR A 834 -29.48 -46.21 -27.95
CA TYR A 834 -29.80 -47.07 -26.79
C TYR A 834 -30.11 -48.52 -27.16
N GLN A 835 -30.90 -48.75 -28.22
CA GLN A 835 -31.32 -50.10 -28.63
C GLN A 835 -30.12 -50.94 -29.11
N ASP A 836 -29.19 -50.32 -29.83
CA ASP A 836 -27.99 -50.97 -30.37
C ASP A 836 -27.01 -51.33 -29.24
N LEU A 837 -26.80 -50.43 -28.28
CA LEU A 837 -25.98 -50.72 -27.10
C LEU A 837 -26.58 -51.83 -26.23
N LEU A 838 -27.90 -51.83 -26.05
CA LEU A 838 -28.59 -52.85 -25.27
C LEU A 838 -28.58 -54.21 -25.98
N ALA A 839 -28.48 -54.27 -27.30
CA ALA A 839 -28.34 -55.53 -28.03
C ALA A 839 -26.89 -56.06 -27.96
N ASP A 840 -25.92 -55.19 -28.22
CA ASP A 840 -24.57 -55.58 -28.65
C ASP A 840 -23.46 -55.38 -27.62
N CYS A 841 -23.73 -54.77 -26.46
CA CYS A 841 -22.72 -54.47 -25.44
C CYS A 841 -23.11 -55.06 -24.07
N GLU A 842 -22.31 -56.03 -23.61
CA GLU A 842 -22.54 -56.70 -22.32
C GLU A 842 -22.28 -55.75 -21.13
N GLU A 843 -21.24 -54.92 -21.19
CA GLU A 843 -20.92 -53.94 -20.14
C GLU A 843 -22.05 -52.91 -19.95
N PHE A 844 -22.74 -52.54 -21.04
CA PHE A 844 -23.92 -51.67 -20.96
C PHE A 844 -25.12 -52.39 -20.34
N LYS A 845 -25.37 -53.65 -20.71
CA LYS A 845 -26.42 -54.48 -20.09
C LYS A 845 -26.20 -54.61 -18.59
N ASP A 846 -24.96 -54.86 -18.16
CA ASP A 846 -24.59 -54.98 -16.76
C ASP A 846 -24.84 -53.68 -16.00
N LEU A 847 -24.51 -52.53 -16.58
CA LEU A 847 -24.78 -51.22 -15.99
C LEU A 847 -26.29 -50.95 -15.85
N VAL A 848 -27.10 -51.32 -16.85
CA VAL A 848 -28.56 -51.18 -16.79
C VAL A 848 -29.19 -52.14 -15.77
N ASN A 849 -28.73 -53.39 -15.72
CA ASN A 849 -29.25 -54.42 -14.81
C ASN A 849 -28.88 -54.11 -13.35
N ALA A 850 -27.64 -53.69 -13.08
CA ALA A 850 -27.21 -53.26 -11.75
C ALA A 850 -28.08 -52.12 -11.20
N HIS A 851 -28.51 -51.19 -12.07
CA HIS A 851 -29.42 -50.12 -11.67
C HIS A 851 -30.83 -50.62 -11.35
N LYS A 852 -31.38 -51.52 -12.20
CA LYS A 852 -32.69 -52.15 -11.96
C LYS A 852 -32.74 -52.94 -10.66
N ASP A 853 -31.67 -53.68 -10.33
CA ASP A 853 -31.57 -54.44 -9.09
C ASP A 853 -31.53 -53.54 -7.85
N THR A 854 -30.92 -52.35 -7.97
CA THR A 854 -30.88 -51.36 -6.87
C THR A 854 -32.26 -50.74 -6.61
N ILE A 855 -33.07 -50.55 -7.65
CA ILE A 855 -34.43 -49.99 -7.55
C ILE A 855 -35.43 -51.07 -7.09
N GLY A 856 -35.31 -52.31 -7.59
CA GLY A 856 -36.21 -53.43 -7.28
C GLY A 856 -36.24 -53.85 -5.81
N VAL A 857 -35.23 -53.50 -5.00
CA VAL A 857 -35.21 -53.76 -3.55
C VAL A 857 -36.06 -52.76 -2.76
N SER A 858 -36.39 -51.59 -3.33
CA SER A 858 -37.18 -50.55 -2.66
C SER A 858 -38.70 -50.72 -2.77
N ASP A 859 -39.20 -51.41 -3.82
CA ASP A 859 -40.63 -51.56 -4.09
C ASP A 859 -41.31 -52.74 -3.37
N VAL A 860 -40.56 -53.60 -2.66
CA VAL A 860 -41.13 -54.78 -1.96
C VAL A 860 -41.80 -54.43 -0.61
N SER A 861 -41.84 -53.15 -0.21
CA SER A 861 -42.39 -52.72 1.10
C SER A 861 -43.79 -52.08 1.06
N ASN A 862 -44.50 -52.10 -0.08
CA ASN A 862 -45.83 -51.47 -0.23
C ASN A 862 -47.03 -52.43 -0.25
N ASN A 863 -47.01 -53.47 0.57
CA ASN A 863 -48.20 -54.31 0.83
C ASN A 863 -48.52 -54.41 2.32
N ILE A 864 -48.92 -53.30 2.95
CA ILE A 864 -49.58 -53.31 4.27
C ILE A 864 -50.80 -52.37 4.27
N THR A 865 -51.96 -53.00 4.10
CA THR A 865 -53.28 -52.70 4.67
C THR A 865 -53.61 -51.26 5.12
N THR A 866 -54.57 -50.68 4.41
CA THR A 866 -55.47 -49.61 4.84
C THR A 866 -55.99 -49.80 6.27
N ARG A 867 -55.56 -48.93 7.19
CA ARG A 867 -56.26 -48.66 8.46
C ARG A 867 -56.43 -47.15 8.66
N ARG A 868 -57.70 -46.75 8.69
CA ARG A 868 -58.25 -45.46 9.13
C ARG A 868 -57.47 -44.85 10.30
N SER A 869 -57.03 -43.60 10.14
CA SER A 869 -56.75 -42.67 11.24
C SER A 869 -57.55 -41.38 11.03
N LYS A 870 -58.13 -40.94 12.15
CA LYS A 870 -59.18 -39.92 12.29
C LYS A 870 -58.76 -38.54 11.80
N GLU A 871 -59.65 -37.88 11.07
CA GLU A 871 -59.72 -36.43 10.95
C GLU A 871 -59.92 -35.80 12.34
N VAL A 872 -59.06 -34.84 12.68
CA VAL A 872 -59.30 -33.87 13.74
C VAL A 872 -59.54 -32.54 13.04
N SER A 873 -60.80 -32.09 13.07
CA SER A 873 -61.23 -30.76 12.64
C SER A 873 -60.64 -29.70 13.58
N VAL A 874 -59.82 -28.79 13.06
CA VAL A 874 -59.49 -27.53 13.75
C VAL A 874 -60.42 -26.45 13.19
N LYS A 875 -61.20 -25.88 14.09
CA LYS A 875 -62.16 -24.80 13.85
C LYS A 875 -61.49 -23.56 13.27
N GLU A 876 -62.15 -22.99 12.27
CA GLU A 876 -61.98 -21.60 11.83
C GLU A 876 -62.14 -20.65 13.02
N THR A 877 -61.23 -19.68 13.11
CA THR A 877 -61.48 -18.42 13.81
C THR A 877 -61.24 -17.30 12.82
N ASP A 878 -62.29 -16.51 12.62
CA ASP A 878 -62.37 -15.36 11.75
C ASP A 878 -61.33 -14.27 12.06
N GLY A 879 -60.87 -13.65 10.98
CA GLY A 879 -60.82 -12.19 10.85
C GLY A 879 -59.81 -11.42 11.69
N ILE A 880 -58.59 -11.24 11.17
CA ILE A 880 -57.82 -10.01 11.41
C ILE A 880 -57.29 -9.50 10.06
N HIS A 881 -57.71 -8.27 9.74
CA HIS A 881 -57.28 -7.46 8.61
C HIS A 881 -55.78 -7.59 8.29
N THR A 882 -55.47 -8.13 7.12
CA THR A 882 -54.15 -7.97 6.48
C THR A 882 -54.09 -6.60 5.83
N GLU A 883 -53.69 -5.59 6.60
CA GLU A 883 -53.07 -4.41 6.00
C GLU A 883 -51.77 -4.86 5.33
N SER A 884 -51.64 -4.54 4.04
CA SER A 884 -50.43 -4.73 3.25
C SER A 884 -49.31 -3.84 3.77
N VAL A 885 -48.63 -4.28 4.82
CA VAL A 885 -47.36 -3.68 5.24
C VAL A 885 -46.30 -4.12 4.24
N LYS A 886 -45.84 -3.17 3.40
CA LYS A 886 -44.63 -3.36 2.60
C LYS A 886 -43.49 -3.77 3.55
N PRO A 887 -42.86 -4.94 3.38
CA PRO A 887 -41.79 -5.34 4.26
C PRO A 887 -40.61 -4.39 4.11
N SER A 888 -40.15 -3.85 5.24
CA SER A 888 -38.99 -2.98 5.31
C SER A 888 -37.69 -3.75 4.94
N PRO A 889 -36.58 -3.06 4.61
CA PRO A 889 -35.31 -3.70 4.23
C PRO A 889 -34.62 -4.56 5.31
N ALA A 890 -35.28 -4.78 6.47
CA ALA A 890 -34.70 -5.33 7.69
C ALA A 890 -34.72 -6.88 7.79
N ASP A 891 -35.49 -7.59 6.96
CA ASP A 891 -35.63 -9.06 7.06
C ASP A 891 -34.73 -9.86 6.09
N GLN A 892 -33.72 -9.22 5.47
CA GLN A 892 -32.77 -9.95 4.63
C GLN A 892 -32.10 -11.08 5.44
N LEU A 893 -32.02 -12.28 4.84
CA LEU A 893 -31.35 -13.46 5.44
C LEU A 893 -29.94 -13.14 5.92
N ILE A 894 -29.27 -12.14 5.34
CA ILE A 894 -28.02 -11.58 5.83
C ILE A 894 -28.28 -10.14 6.25
N LYS A 895 -28.20 -9.85 7.55
CA LYS A 895 -28.30 -8.47 8.03
C LYS A 895 -27.08 -7.66 7.56
N LYS A 896 -27.26 -6.45 7.04
CA LYS A 896 -26.12 -5.52 6.85
C LYS A 896 -25.56 -5.11 8.21
N GLU A 897 -24.24 -4.93 8.31
CA GLU A 897 -23.62 -4.52 9.56
C GLU A 897 -24.04 -3.08 9.88
N GLU A 898 -24.82 -2.92 10.95
CA GLU A 898 -25.07 -1.61 11.54
C GLU A 898 -23.77 -1.13 12.19
N ARG A 899 -23.16 -0.10 11.60
CA ARG A 899 -22.11 0.66 12.28
C ARG A 899 -22.82 1.55 13.29
N GLU A 900 -22.40 1.54 14.55
CA GLU A 900 -22.85 2.56 15.51
C GLU A 900 -22.55 3.94 14.89
N THR A 901 -23.61 4.72 14.65
CA THR A 901 -23.52 6.07 14.11
C THR A 901 -23.54 7.04 15.29
N GLY A 902 -22.41 7.67 15.58
CA GLY A 902 -22.26 8.62 16.70
C GLY A 902 -20.92 8.53 17.42
N ASP A 903 -20.72 9.41 18.40
CA ASP A 903 -19.59 9.32 19.32
C ASP A 903 -19.80 8.17 20.30
N ALA A 904 -18.94 7.14 20.24
CA ALA A 904 -18.97 6.05 21.21
C ALA A 904 -18.65 6.52 22.65
N GLY A 905 -18.13 7.75 22.78
CA GLY A 905 -17.87 8.42 24.05
C GLY A 905 -16.93 7.61 24.95
N VAL A 906 -17.17 7.64 26.25
CA VAL A 906 -16.33 6.98 27.26
C VAL A 906 -16.74 5.51 27.48
N LYS A 907 -17.87 5.06 26.92
CA LYS A 907 -18.48 3.75 27.22
C LYS A 907 -17.57 2.56 26.85
N PRO A 908 -16.93 2.48 25.67
CA PRO A 908 -15.99 1.39 25.36
C PRO A 908 -14.78 1.35 26.28
N TYR A 909 -14.28 2.53 26.68
CA TYR A 909 -13.14 2.64 27.60
C TYR A 909 -13.51 2.17 29.00
N MET A 910 -14.70 2.55 29.51
CA MET A 910 -15.20 2.06 30.78
C MET A 910 -15.45 0.55 30.75
N LEU A 911 -16.02 0.03 29.66
CA LEU A 911 -16.23 -1.42 29.52
C LEU A 911 -14.91 -2.20 29.56
N TYR A 912 -13.82 -1.64 29.03
CA TYR A 912 -12.48 -2.21 29.12
C TYR A 912 -11.90 -2.12 30.55
N LEU A 913 -12.03 -0.97 31.21
CA LEU A 913 -11.46 -0.70 32.54
C LEU A 913 -12.22 -1.39 33.68
N CYS A 914 -13.52 -1.64 33.51
CA CYS A 914 -14.35 -2.34 34.49
C CYS A 914 -14.08 -3.86 34.53
N GLN A 915 -13.33 -4.42 33.57
CA GLN A 915 -12.97 -5.84 33.60
C GLN A 915 -11.93 -6.13 34.68
N ASN A 916 -12.21 -7.12 35.53
CA ASN A 916 -11.26 -7.75 36.45
C ASN A 916 -10.31 -6.79 37.20
N LYS A 917 -10.86 -5.89 38.04
CA LYS A 917 -10.10 -4.88 38.81
C LYS A 917 -9.24 -3.93 37.94
N GLY A 918 -9.52 -3.81 36.64
CA GLY A 918 -8.74 -3.00 35.70
C GLY A 918 -8.61 -1.52 36.10
N LEU A 919 -9.65 -0.96 36.71
CA LEU A 919 -9.64 0.42 37.22
C LEU A 919 -8.49 0.66 38.24
N LEU A 920 -8.21 -0.30 39.13
CA LEU A 920 -7.15 -0.17 40.13
C LEU A 920 -5.77 -0.12 39.48
N TYR A 921 -5.49 -1.05 38.57
CA TYR A 921 -4.22 -1.09 37.82
C TYR A 921 -4.04 0.14 36.94
N PHE A 922 -5.13 0.65 36.35
CA PHE A 922 -5.13 1.86 35.56
C PHE A 922 -4.79 3.10 36.41
N SER A 923 -5.45 3.28 37.57
CA SER A 923 -5.14 4.36 38.50
C SER A 923 -3.67 4.31 38.95
N PHE A 924 -3.17 3.13 39.29
CA PHE A 924 -1.76 2.93 39.64
C PHE A 924 -0.81 3.29 38.48
N CYS A 925 -1.15 2.91 37.23
CA CYS A 925 -0.39 3.27 36.04
C CYS A 925 -0.32 4.79 35.84
N ILE A 926 -1.44 5.50 36.00
CA ILE A 926 -1.50 6.97 35.86
C ILE A 926 -0.64 7.63 36.92
N ILE A 927 -0.79 7.27 38.19
CA ILE A 927 -0.03 7.85 39.30
C ILE A 927 1.48 7.65 39.05
N SER A 928 1.89 6.43 38.72
CA SER A 928 3.28 6.12 38.41
C SER A 928 3.80 6.88 37.18
N HIS A 929 2.96 7.08 36.16
CA HIS A 929 3.32 7.87 34.99
C HIS A 929 3.50 9.36 35.32
N ILE A 930 2.59 9.95 36.11
CA ILE A 930 2.68 11.34 36.56
C ILE A 930 3.96 11.55 37.36
N ILE A 931 4.29 10.66 38.30
CA ILE A 931 5.52 10.75 39.10
C ILE A 931 6.76 10.64 38.19
N PHE A 932 6.75 9.73 37.21
CA PHE A 932 7.84 9.62 36.23
C PHE A 932 8.03 10.92 35.44
N VAL A 933 6.96 11.50 34.89
CA VAL A 933 7.03 12.75 34.11
C VAL A 933 7.47 13.92 34.99
N ALA A 934 6.88 14.06 36.18
CA ALA A 934 7.27 15.08 37.15
C ALA A 934 8.75 14.96 37.51
N GLY A 935 9.25 13.75 37.77
CA GLY A 935 10.66 13.53 38.07
C GLY A 935 11.59 13.82 36.88
N GLN A 936 11.18 13.52 35.64
CA GLN A 936 11.95 13.90 34.44
C GLN A 936 12.01 15.43 34.25
N ILE A 937 10.91 16.14 34.50
CA ILE A 937 10.88 17.61 34.48
C ILE A 937 11.78 18.17 35.58
N SER A 938 11.69 17.65 36.81
CA SER A 938 12.55 18.04 37.93
C SER A 938 14.03 17.77 37.66
N GLN A 939 14.36 16.63 37.04
CA GLN A 939 15.72 16.27 36.66
C GLN A 939 16.33 17.28 35.67
N ASN A 940 15.59 17.61 34.60
CA ASN A 940 16.04 18.57 33.60
C ASN A 940 16.09 20.01 34.14
N SER A 941 15.12 20.39 34.98
CA SER A 941 15.06 21.72 35.59
C SER A 941 16.17 21.93 36.62
N TRP A 942 16.51 20.90 37.40
CA TRP A 942 17.64 20.91 38.33
C TRP A 942 18.96 21.18 37.60
N MET A 943 19.18 20.49 36.46
CA MET A 943 20.35 20.71 35.62
C MET A 943 20.35 22.13 35.05
N ALA A 944 19.21 22.61 34.54
CA ALA A 944 19.07 23.96 33.98
C ALA A 944 19.43 25.08 34.98
N ALA A 945 18.92 24.99 36.20
CA ALA A 945 19.05 26.04 37.21
C ALA A 945 20.46 26.10 37.83
N ASN A 946 21.16 24.97 37.91
CA ASN A 946 22.39 24.86 38.69
C ASN A 946 23.66 24.66 37.86
N VAL A 947 23.56 24.39 36.55
CA VAL A 947 24.75 24.17 35.70
C VAL A 947 25.71 25.37 35.66
N GLN A 948 25.19 26.59 35.81
CA GLN A 948 25.96 27.83 35.83
C GLN A 948 25.99 28.52 37.19
N ASN A 949 25.49 27.86 38.24
CA ASN A 949 25.44 28.44 39.58
C ASN A 949 26.79 28.24 40.29
N PRO A 950 27.54 29.30 40.61
CA PRO A 950 28.85 29.19 41.28
C PRO A 950 28.77 28.61 42.70
N HIS A 951 27.59 28.62 43.34
CA HIS A 951 27.38 28.08 44.69
C HIS A 951 27.20 26.56 44.73
N VAL A 952 27.08 25.89 43.59
CA VAL A 952 26.86 24.44 43.51
C VAL A 952 28.07 23.76 42.88
N SER A 953 28.71 22.84 43.61
CA SER A 953 29.82 22.07 43.05
C SER A 953 29.34 21.13 41.93
N THR A 954 30.17 20.94 40.90
CA THR A 954 29.88 20.07 39.75
C THR A 954 29.55 18.64 40.18
N LEU A 955 30.20 18.16 41.24
CA LEU A 955 29.93 16.83 41.83
C LEU A 955 28.52 16.76 42.44
N LYS A 956 28.09 17.81 43.17
CA LYS A 956 26.73 17.88 43.76
C LYS A 956 25.66 17.98 42.67
N LEU A 957 25.91 18.76 41.61
CA LEU A 957 25.04 18.89 40.44
C LEU A 957 24.76 17.52 39.79
N ILE A 958 25.82 16.77 39.46
CA ILE A 958 25.73 15.46 38.79
C ILE A 958 25.10 14.42 39.73
N SER A 959 25.47 14.40 41.01
CA SER A 959 24.97 13.42 41.98
C SER A 959 23.45 13.52 42.16
N VAL A 960 22.92 14.74 42.34
CA VAL A 960 21.47 14.94 42.47
C VAL A 960 20.75 14.59 41.16
N TYR A 961 21.32 14.93 40.01
CA TYR A 961 20.76 14.56 38.70
C TYR A 961 20.64 13.04 38.53
N ILE A 962 21.65 12.28 38.94
CA ILE A 962 21.66 10.81 38.87
C ILE A 962 20.63 10.21 39.83
N ILE A 963 20.55 10.71 41.07
CA ILE A 963 19.60 10.22 42.08
C ILE A 963 18.16 10.37 41.57
N ILE A 964 17.78 11.56 41.08
CA ILE A 964 16.44 11.78 40.51
C ILE A 964 16.20 10.83 39.33
N GLY A 965 17.18 10.68 38.44
CA GLY A 965 17.10 9.77 37.30
C GLY A 965 16.83 8.32 37.71
N VAL A 966 17.61 7.77 38.66
CA VAL A 966 17.45 6.39 39.15
C VAL A 966 16.10 6.20 39.86
N CYS A 967 15.65 7.17 40.67
CA CYS A 967 14.33 7.11 41.31
C CYS A 967 13.20 7.06 40.27
N THR A 968 13.27 7.87 39.20
CA THR A 968 12.24 7.85 38.15
C THR A 968 12.20 6.54 37.36
N MET A 969 13.33 5.84 37.22
CA MET A 969 13.38 4.53 36.57
C MET A 969 12.52 3.48 37.28
N PHE A 970 12.42 3.53 38.62
CA PHE A 970 11.55 2.63 39.38
C PHE A 970 10.07 2.83 39.02
N PHE A 971 9.62 4.08 38.93
CA PHE A 971 8.25 4.40 38.50
C PHE A 971 7.99 3.95 37.05
N LEU A 972 8.96 4.14 36.15
CA LEU A 972 8.86 3.63 34.78
C LEU A 972 8.65 2.10 34.72
N LEU A 973 9.38 1.34 35.55
CA LEU A 973 9.25 -0.12 35.63
C LEU A 973 7.90 -0.54 36.23
N SER A 974 7.48 0.08 37.34
CA SER A 974 6.19 -0.22 37.96
C SER A 974 5.02 0.01 37.00
N ARG A 975 5.05 1.13 36.24
CA ARG A 975 4.07 1.44 35.20
C ARG A 975 4.07 0.39 34.09
N SER A 976 5.23 -0.03 33.60
CA SER A 976 5.30 -0.99 32.49
C SER A 976 4.76 -2.36 32.88
N LEU A 977 5.02 -2.82 34.11
CA LEU A 977 4.47 -4.06 34.64
C LEU A 977 2.96 -3.98 34.89
N ALA A 978 2.47 -2.87 35.46
CA ALA A 978 1.04 -2.68 35.71
C ALA A 978 0.21 -2.66 34.42
N VAL A 979 0.73 -2.07 33.33
CA VAL A 979 0.09 -2.11 32.00
C VAL A 979 -0.01 -3.55 31.46
N VAL A 980 1.01 -4.38 31.69
CA VAL A 980 0.99 -5.79 31.27
C VAL A 980 -0.09 -6.56 32.04
N VAL A 981 -0.16 -6.40 33.36
CA VAL A 981 -1.17 -7.07 34.20
C VAL A 981 -2.58 -6.67 33.78
N LEU A 982 -2.83 -5.36 33.60
CA LEU A 982 -4.11 -4.83 33.12
C LEU A 982 -4.50 -5.47 31.78
N GLY A 983 -3.63 -5.41 30.77
CA GLY A 983 -3.94 -5.92 29.43
C GLY A 983 -4.22 -7.42 29.40
N ILE A 984 -3.46 -8.20 30.17
CA ILE A 984 -3.61 -9.66 30.23
C ILE A 984 -4.93 -10.06 30.93
N GLN A 985 -5.24 -9.44 32.07
CA GLN A 985 -6.46 -9.72 32.82
C GLN A 985 -7.72 -9.34 32.04
N THR A 986 -7.72 -8.16 31.42
CA THR A 986 -8.84 -7.70 30.58
C THR A 986 -9.01 -8.60 29.35
N SER A 987 -7.92 -8.98 28.67
CA SER A 987 -7.99 -9.88 27.51
C SER A 987 -8.53 -11.27 27.84
N ARG A 988 -8.23 -11.80 29.04
CA ARG A 988 -8.79 -13.09 29.50
C ARG A 988 -10.30 -12.98 29.75
N SER A 989 -10.73 -11.94 30.44
CA SER A 989 -12.15 -11.73 30.78
C SER A 989 -13.01 -11.52 29.54
N LEU A 990 -12.60 -10.62 28.63
CA LEU A 990 -13.33 -10.33 27.39
C LEU A 990 -13.42 -11.55 26.48
N PHE A 991 -12.34 -12.33 26.36
CA PHE A 991 -12.36 -13.55 25.54
C PHE A 991 -13.32 -14.61 26.12
N SER A 992 -13.33 -14.79 27.44
CA SER A 992 -14.25 -15.74 28.09
C SER A 992 -15.71 -15.31 27.92
N GLN A 993 -16.02 -14.02 28.09
CA GLN A 993 -17.36 -13.48 27.83
C GLN A 993 -17.79 -13.70 26.38
N LEU A 994 -16.93 -13.37 25.41
CA LEU A 994 -17.23 -13.61 24.00
C LEU A 994 -17.49 -15.09 23.72
N LEU A 995 -16.62 -15.98 24.20
CA LEU A 995 -16.73 -17.42 23.93
C LEU A 995 -18.03 -17.98 24.52
N ASN A 996 -18.39 -17.55 25.74
CA ASN A 996 -19.66 -17.90 26.37
C ASN A 996 -20.86 -17.43 25.56
N SER A 997 -20.88 -16.17 25.13
CA SER A 997 -21.97 -15.60 24.34
C SER A 997 -22.09 -16.28 22.98
N LEU A 998 -20.97 -16.59 22.33
CA LEU A 998 -20.95 -17.17 20.99
C LEU A 998 -21.50 -18.61 20.98
N PHE A 999 -21.06 -19.46 21.91
CA PHE A 999 -21.54 -20.85 21.96
C PHE A 999 -23.01 -20.94 22.44
N ARG A 1000 -23.48 -19.97 23.22
CA ARG A 1000 -24.90 -19.86 23.63
C ARG A 1000 -25.81 -19.23 22.58
N ALA A 1001 -25.28 -18.65 21.51
CA ALA A 1001 -26.09 -18.02 20.48
C ALA A 1001 -26.98 -19.05 19.76
N PRO A 1002 -28.23 -18.68 19.38
CA PRO A 1002 -29.11 -19.56 18.61
C PRO A 1002 -28.63 -19.73 17.16
N MET A 1003 -29.11 -20.76 16.45
CA MET A 1003 -28.75 -20.97 15.03
C MET A 1003 -29.11 -19.79 14.13
N SER A 1004 -30.20 -19.08 14.43
CA SER A 1004 -30.61 -17.86 13.72
C SER A 1004 -29.52 -16.77 13.70
N PHE A 1005 -28.66 -16.69 14.71
CA PHE A 1005 -27.52 -15.78 14.72
C PHE A 1005 -26.47 -16.17 13.67
N PHE A 1006 -26.17 -17.46 13.54
CA PHE A 1006 -25.17 -17.97 12.61
C PHE A 1006 -25.64 -17.95 11.16
N ASP A 1007 -26.95 -18.15 10.95
CA ASP A 1007 -27.56 -18.07 9.62
C ASP A 1007 -27.63 -16.61 9.13
N SER A 1008 -27.88 -15.65 10.04
CA SER A 1008 -28.00 -14.22 9.72
C SER A 1008 -26.68 -13.44 9.69
N THR A 1009 -25.66 -13.93 10.40
CA THR A 1009 -24.37 -13.27 10.52
C THR A 1009 -23.32 -14.04 9.73
N PRO A 1010 -22.75 -13.47 8.64
CA PRO A 1010 -21.73 -14.13 7.85
C PRO A 1010 -20.56 -14.56 8.73
N LEU A 1011 -20.14 -15.80 8.57
CA LEU A 1011 -19.04 -16.40 9.31
C LEU A 1011 -17.77 -15.55 9.26
N GLY A 1012 -17.48 -14.93 8.10
CA GLY A 1012 -16.35 -14.01 7.94
C GLY A 1012 -16.38 -12.84 8.93
N ARG A 1013 -17.56 -12.33 9.31
CA ARG A 1013 -17.70 -11.24 10.30
C ARG A 1013 -17.42 -11.73 11.72
N VAL A 1014 -18.00 -12.86 12.10
CA VAL A 1014 -17.74 -13.49 13.41
C VAL A 1014 -16.25 -13.81 13.55
N LEU A 1015 -15.67 -14.44 12.53
CA LEU A 1015 -14.24 -14.71 12.46
C LEU A 1015 -13.41 -13.43 12.46
N SER A 1016 -13.86 -12.35 11.82
CA SER A 1016 -13.20 -11.05 11.89
C SER A 1016 -13.17 -10.55 13.33
N ARG A 1017 -14.27 -10.57 14.08
CA ARG A 1017 -14.32 -10.14 15.49
C ARG A 1017 -13.45 -11.02 16.40
N VAL A 1018 -13.47 -12.33 16.18
CA VAL A 1018 -12.61 -13.31 16.85
C VAL A 1018 -11.13 -13.11 16.49
N LYS A 1019 -10.84 -12.73 15.24
CA LYS A 1019 -9.51 -12.36 14.76
C LYS A 1019 -9.10 -10.97 15.25
N ILE A 1020 -10.02 -10.03 15.45
CA ILE A 1020 -9.79 -8.69 16.04
C ILE A 1020 -9.53 -8.81 17.55
N LEU A 1021 -9.83 -9.95 18.17
CA LEU A 1021 -9.28 -10.32 19.46
C LEU A 1021 -7.87 -10.92 19.37
N LYS A 1022 -7.30 -11.19 18.17
CA LYS A 1022 -5.86 -11.51 18.00
C LYS A 1022 -4.95 -10.42 18.60
N PRO A 1023 -5.27 -9.12 18.52
CA PRO A 1023 -4.45 -8.05 19.07
C PRO A 1023 -5.05 -7.42 20.34
N MET A 1024 -5.92 -8.04 21.15
CA MET A 1024 -6.28 -7.38 22.44
C MET A 1024 -5.11 -7.32 23.45
N GLY A 1025 -3.96 -7.95 23.18
CA GLY A 1025 -2.66 -7.65 23.81
C GLY A 1025 -1.76 -6.65 23.02
N LEU A 1026 -2.21 -6.26 21.83
CA LEU A 1026 -1.58 -5.37 20.86
C LEU A 1026 -2.67 -4.44 20.33
N PHE A 1027 -3.17 -3.51 21.15
CA PHE A 1027 -3.49 -2.19 20.62
C PHE A 1027 -2.21 -1.70 19.94
N ARG A 1028 -2.00 -2.11 18.68
CA ARG A 1028 -1.22 -1.38 17.71
C ARG A 1028 -2.06 -0.14 17.48
N PHE A 1029 -1.86 0.84 18.36
CA PHE A 1029 -1.81 2.22 17.91
C PHE A 1029 -0.68 2.31 16.88
N GLU A 1030 -0.91 1.76 15.69
CA GLU A 1030 -0.29 2.20 14.44
C GLU A 1030 -1.25 3.24 13.85
N TYR A 1031 -1.49 4.30 14.61
CA TYR A 1031 -1.78 5.61 14.04
C TYR A 1031 -0.86 6.61 14.73
N ARG A 1032 0.13 7.04 13.94
CA ARG A 1032 1.17 8.05 14.16
C ARG A 1032 2.37 7.69 15.02
#